data_AF-A0A6S7HQL7-F1
#
_entry.id   AF-A0A6S7HQL7-F1
#
_cell.length_a   1.000
_cell.length_b   1.000
_cell.length_c   1.000
_cell.angle_alpha   90.00
_cell.angle_beta   90.00
_cell.angle_gamma   90.00
#
_symmetry.space_group_name_H-M   'P 1'
#
loop_
_entity.id
_entity.type
_entity.pdbx_description
1 polymer ?
#
loop_
_entity_poly.entity_id
_entity_poly.type
_entity_poly.pdbx_seq_one_letter_code
_entity_poly.pdbx_strand_id
1 'polypeptide(L)'
;MMATSKQGSRSLYACRVRQLYPAIIGISLGFAFSMFYIPVTVVEEQCVLDMQVTEIQNTKSRTTNKIKGDEKVVIGATVKPKLSKYGPAFRPYYVASEITQRDRILVGVLASEFNLESLGTAINNTWLPDLPRVILYVPYSKDPDFHEKYNKVLGLPIVQLASAEEDRSSKTQISFKMLEHMHKNYEDKYDWFMRIEEATYLEPGRLMRLVNMINSSMNVYIGLPAPFSSRGDSQPTDLYNADRYCQGRAGVIISRVTLNAIVPHLDNCLEQAMTKEEDIELGRCLNKHLHLQCTWNYEMEQLFVEVPKSLVNPTSTDVKSWLEKPPMGKEVAVFPMSSAKLVYYIHQYYTEVELHKTFQETKEIQEKVKSLLPFLPDGVIEKRPTWPIAFPHPYVPKTRFGVIGWQYFTRTHIYGFSDDNPEIRLEDEYKEDIDEVFETSVKMLQEEMGSMYKVFRLINGYRKFDMLRGTDYLLDIGLKTSESSKEEIRKRVQLLRPLTVLESVHMPHPTTQRGVYLVLPVRKNDARRLERFLQMYQANCLQTGENVLLLTVFVNMRDSSIKSKDNIFADSKAILTKFKEKYKWAQVPWIQVGAKQYSSRLLLDIVTMKLPVSALIFLANLDIDFTVNFLGRCRMNAVDGDQASEKSD
;
A
#
# COMPACT_ATOMS: atom_id res chain seq x y z
N MET A 1 51.81 -61.76 -65.82
CA MET A 1 52.88 -60.81 -65.43
C MET A 1 52.27 -59.84 -64.43
N MET A 2 52.56 -59.99 -63.12
CA MET A 2 53.58 -59.22 -62.37
C MET A 2 53.37 -57.70 -62.49
N ALA A 3 53.31 -56.87 -61.44
CA ALA A 3 53.74 -57.03 -60.07
C ALA A 3 53.09 -56.01 -59.11
N THR A 4 53.24 -56.34 -57.83
CA THR A 4 53.07 -55.63 -56.56
C THR A 4 53.64 -54.20 -56.47
N SER A 5 53.06 -53.31 -55.63
CA SER A 5 53.64 -52.88 -54.34
C SER A 5 52.68 -51.99 -53.51
N LYS A 6 52.88 -52.05 -52.17
CA LYS A 6 52.17 -51.34 -51.09
C LYS A 6 52.93 -50.09 -50.63
N GLN A 7 52.21 -49.04 -50.18
CA GLN A 7 52.47 -48.12 -49.04
C GLN A 7 51.55 -46.88 -49.22
N GLY A 8 50.88 -46.23 -48.26
CA GLY A 8 50.66 -46.34 -46.82
C GLY A 8 49.83 -45.12 -46.35
N SER A 9 48.97 -45.31 -45.32
CA SER A 9 48.37 -44.30 -44.39
C SER A 9 47.48 -43.16 -44.95
N ARG A 10 46.14 -43.32 -44.98
CA ARG A 10 45.11 -42.86 -43.99
C ARG A 10 44.81 -41.35 -43.95
N SER A 11 43.58 -40.99 -44.34
CA SER A 11 42.61 -40.34 -43.45
C SER A 11 41.19 -40.42 -44.04
N LEU A 12 40.28 -41.06 -43.31
CA LEU A 12 38.84 -41.03 -43.57
C LEU A 12 38.33 -39.61 -43.32
N TYR A 13 37.45 -39.07 -44.17
CA TYR A 13 36.26 -38.24 -43.82
C TYR A 13 35.67 -37.65 -45.10
N ALA A 14 34.93 -38.45 -45.88
CA ALA A 14 34.17 -37.90 -47.02
C ALA A 14 33.01 -38.82 -47.43
N CYS A 15 31.96 -38.91 -46.60
CA CYS A 15 30.67 -39.40 -47.09
C CYS A 15 29.51 -38.99 -46.17
N ARG A 16 29.24 -37.67 -46.06
CA ARG A 16 27.97 -37.16 -45.47
C ARG A 16 27.65 -35.69 -45.79
N VAL A 17 28.16 -35.13 -46.89
CA VAL A 17 28.01 -33.68 -47.20
C VAL A 17 27.01 -33.39 -48.32
N ARG A 18 26.37 -34.41 -48.93
CA ARG A 18 25.52 -34.20 -50.13
C ARG A 18 24.04 -33.84 -49.86
N GLN A 19 23.61 -33.74 -48.60
CA GLN A 19 22.22 -33.40 -48.25
C GLN A 19 22.02 -32.02 -47.59
N LEU A 20 23.10 -31.30 -47.25
CA LEU A 20 23.01 -29.97 -46.61
C LEU A 20 23.05 -28.79 -47.59
N TYR A 21 23.46 -29.00 -48.84
CA TYR A 21 23.56 -27.93 -49.83
C TYR A 21 22.21 -27.23 -50.14
N PRO A 22 21.08 -27.93 -50.31
CA PRO A 22 19.80 -27.26 -50.54
C PRO A 22 19.32 -26.46 -49.32
N ALA A 23 19.61 -26.94 -48.10
CA ALA A 23 19.21 -26.28 -46.86
C ALA A 23 20.06 -25.03 -46.58
N ILE A 24 21.37 -25.09 -46.83
CA ILE A 24 22.26 -23.93 -46.67
C ILE A 24 21.93 -22.86 -47.72
N ILE A 25 21.61 -23.25 -48.96
CA ILE A 25 21.15 -22.31 -50.01
C ILE A 25 19.79 -21.71 -49.62
N GLY A 26 18.86 -22.51 -49.09
CA GLY A 26 17.56 -22.01 -48.62
C GLY A 26 17.67 -21.03 -47.46
N ILE A 27 18.55 -21.29 -46.48
CA ILE A 27 18.76 -20.43 -45.32
C ILE A 27 19.51 -19.15 -45.71
N SER A 28 20.48 -19.23 -46.62
CA SER A 28 21.21 -18.05 -47.12
C SER A 28 20.35 -17.18 -48.04
N LEU A 29 19.49 -17.77 -48.89
CA LEU A 29 18.49 -17.00 -49.64
C LEU A 29 17.44 -16.38 -48.71
N GLY A 30 17.00 -17.10 -47.68
CA GLY A 30 16.06 -16.59 -46.67
C GLY A 30 16.63 -15.41 -45.88
N PHE A 31 17.91 -15.45 -45.52
CA PHE A 31 18.59 -14.33 -44.89
C PHE A 31 18.82 -13.15 -45.86
N ALA A 32 19.12 -13.43 -47.13
CA ALA A 32 19.28 -12.39 -48.14
C ALA A 32 17.93 -11.67 -48.43
N PHE A 33 16.82 -12.41 -48.55
CA PHE A 33 15.49 -11.82 -48.71
C PHE A 33 14.98 -11.10 -47.45
N SER A 34 15.38 -11.58 -46.27
CA SER A 34 15.13 -10.91 -44.98
C SER A 34 15.84 -9.55 -44.89
N MET A 35 17.08 -9.44 -45.37
CA MET A 35 17.80 -8.15 -45.41
C MET A 35 17.21 -7.13 -46.40
N PHE A 36 16.53 -7.57 -47.46
CA PHE A 36 15.83 -6.65 -48.39
C PHE A 36 14.52 -6.09 -47.80
N TYR A 37 14.00 -6.66 -46.71
CA TYR A 37 12.74 -6.25 -46.08
C TYR A 37 12.90 -5.47 -44.76
N ILE A 38 14.14 -5.12 -44.38
CA ILE A 38 14.40 -4.26 -43.22
C ILE A 38 14.73 -2.84 -43.72
N PRO A 39 13.84 -1.85 -43.60
CA PRO A 39 14.22 -0.47 -43.80
C PRO A 39 14.99 -0.01 -42.54
N VAL A 40 16.31 0.03 -42.63
CA VAL A 40 17.15 0.78 -41.70
C VAL A 40 17.16 2.24 -42.17
N THR A 41 16.33 3.08 -41.55
CA THR A 41 16.68 4.48 -41.33
C THR A 41 16.18 4.90 -39.96
N VAL A 42 17.14 5.15 -39.07
CA VAL A 42 16.98 5.77 -37.77
C VAL A 42 16.88 7.29 -38.00
N VAL A 43 16.01 7.92 -37.21
CA VAL A 43 15.93 9.35 -36.86
C VAL A 43 15.07 10.27 -37.76
N GLU A 44 14.18 10.98 -37.05
CA GLU A 44 13.51 12.25 -37.34
C GLU A 44 12.19 12.29 -38.14
N GLU A 45 11.15 12.65 -37.38
CA GLU A 45 10.10 13.63 -37.66
C GLU A 45 9.42 13.76 -39.05
N GLN A 46 8.09 13.61 -39.00
CA GLN A 46 7.06 14.28 -39.81
C GLN A 46 6.67 13.74 -41.20
N CYS A 47 5.40 14.06 -41.53
CA CYS A 47 4.59 13.81 -42.74
C CYS A 47 3.95 12.41 -42.83
N VAL A 48 2.65 12.22 -42.59
CA VAL A 48 1.44 12.80 -43.24
C VAL A 48 1.45 12.56 -44.75
N LEU A 49 0.72 11.54 -45.20
CA LEU A 49 -0.38 11.59 -46.18
C LEU A 49 -0.90 10.14 -46.32
N ASP A 50 -2.15 9.87 -45.93
CA ASP A 50 -3.35 9.95 -46.77
C ASP A 50 -3.59 8.61 -47.48
N MET A 51 -4.62 7.88 -47.04
CA MET A 51 -5.32 6.97 -47.95
C MET A 51 -6.78 6.87 -47.57
N GLN A 52 -7.55 7.38 -48.53
CA GLN A 52 -8.99 7.44 -48.62
C GLN A 52 -9.62 6.06 -48.52
N VAL A 53 -10.78 6.02 -47.86
CA VAL A 53 -11.66 4.85 -47.82
C VAL A 53 -12.42 4.79 -49.15
N THR A 54 -12.10 3.79 -49.98
CA THR A 54 -12.92 3.41 -51.13
C THR A 54 -13.95 2.37 -50.70
N GLU A 55 -15.22 2.64 -51.00
CA GLU A 55 -16.34 1.71 -50.90
C GLU A 55 -16.11 0.47 -51.77
N ILE A 56 -16.39 -0.74 -51.23
CA ILE A 56 -16.73 -1.89 -52.05
C ILE A 56 -17.98 -2.59 -51.49
N GLN A 57 -18.86 -2.85 -52.45
CA GLN A 57 -20.23 -3.34 -52.36
C GLN A 57 -20.33 -4.83 -52.02
N ASN A 58 -21.47 -5.14 -51.39
CA ASN A 58 -22.20 -6.39 -51.30
C ASN A 58 -21.75 -7.59 -52.14
N THR A 59 -21.67 -8.76 -51.48
CA THR A 59 -22.15 -10.03 -52.05
C THR A 59 -22.95 -10.81 -51.00
N LYS A 60 -24.09 -11.35 -51.44
CA LYS A 60 -25.13 -12.03 -50.65
C LYS A 60 -24.80 -13.51 -50.45
N SER A 61 -25.05 -14.06 -49.27
CA SER A 61 -25.67 -15.39 -49.12
C SER A 61 -26.51 -15.47 -47.83
N ARG A 62 -27.80 -15.76 -48.02
CA ARG A 62 -28.84 -16.02 -47.00
C ARG A 62 -28.52 -17.30 -46.21
N THR A 63 -28.73 -17.31 -44.88
CA THR A 63 -29.93 -17.93 -44.27
C THR A 63 -30.09 -17.62 -42.77
N THR A 64 -31.36 -17.38 -42.42
CA THR A 64 -32.08 -17.56 -41.14
C THR A 64 -31.82 -16.63 -39.94
N ASN A 65 -32.88 -15.87 -39.63
CA ASN A 65 -33.05 -14.92 -38.54
C ASN A 65 -33.21 -15.58 -37.17
N LYS A 66 -32.59 -14.98 -36.14
CA LYS A 66 -33.26 -14.67 -34.86
C LYS A 66 -32.51 -13.54 -34.10
N ILE A 67 -33.14 -12.36 -34.12
CA ILE A 67 -33.18 -11.28 -33.12
C ILE A 67 -31.84 -10.71 -32.61
N LYS A 68 -31.51 -9.55 -33.18
CA LYS A 68 -30.44 -8.62 -32.78
C LYS A 68 -30.89 -7.69 -31.65
N GLY A 69 -29.96 -7.41 -30.75
CA GLY A 69 -29.91 -6.24 -29.90
C GLY A 69 -28.48 -5.85 -29.49
N ASP A 70 -27.46 -6.20 -30.28
CA ASP A 70 -26.07 -5.80 -30.00
C ASP A 70 -25.75 -4.44 -30.65
N GLU A 71 -25.69 -3.40 -29.83
CA GLU A 71 -24.96 -2.18 -30.16
C GLU A 71 -23.47 -2.53 -30.25
N LYS A 72 -22.92 -2.47 -31.48
CA LYS A 72 -21.48 -2.54 -31.70
C LYS A 72 -20.79 -1.38 -30.99
N VAL A 73 -20.19 -1.65 -29.83
CA VAL A 73 -19.18 -0.78 -29.23
C VAL A 73 -17.97 -0.79 -30.17
N VAL A 74 -17.71 0.34 -30.83
CA VAL A 74 -16.48 0.53 -31.60
C VAL A 74 -15.32 0.52 -30.60
N ILE A 75 -14.48 -0.51 -30.67
CA ILE A 75 -13.25 -0.63 -29.90
C ILE A 75 -12.25 0.39 -30.48
N GLY A 76 -12.25 1.60 -29.93
CA GLY A 76 -11.13 2.52 -30.11
C GLY A 76 -9.94 2.00 -29.32
N ALA A 77 -8.78 1.85 -29.97
CA ALA A 77 -7.54 1.46 -29.30
C ALA A 77 -7.27 2.38 -28.11
N THR A 78 -6.92 1.81 -26.95
CA THR A 78 -6.49 2.56 -25.78
C THR A 78 -5.18 3.25 -26.11
N VAL A 79 -5.25 4.57 -26.33
CA VAL A 79 -4.08 5.36 -26.66
C VAL A 79 -3.32 5.62 -25.37
N LYS A 80 -2.12 5.04 -25.23
CA LYS A 80 -1.23 5.35 -24.11
C LYS A 80 -0.92 6.86 -24.11
N PRO A 81 -0.91 7.53 -22.95
CA PRO A 81 -0.50 8.91 -22.84
C PRO A 81 0.90 9.06 -23.41
N LYS A 82 1.10 10.06 -24.26
CA LYS A 82 2.42 10.35 -24.83
C LYS A 82 3.34 10.80 -23.69
N LEU A 83 4.59 10.32 -23.70
CA LEU A 83 5.64 10.98 -22.93
C LEU A 83 5.67 12.47 -23.33
N SER A 84 5.71 13.37 -22.35
CA SER A 84 5.83 14.80 -22.60
C SER A 84 7.05 15.06 -23.48
N LYS A 85 6.87 15.85 -24.55
CA LYS A 85 7.95 16.20 -25.49
C LYS A 85 9.04 17.11 -24.89
N TYR A 86 8.85 17.56 -23.66
CA TYR A 86 9.90 18.25 -22.90
C TYR A 86 10.76 17.21 -22.19
N GLY A 87 11.99 17.07 -22.70
CA GLY A 87 13.04 16.19 -22.19
C GLY A 87 13.56 16.60 -20.80
N PRO A 88 14.60 15.90 -20.30
CA PRO A 88 14.92 15.67 -18.89
C PRO A 88 15.57 16.86 -18.17
N ALA A 89 15.00 18.05 -18.29
CA ALA A 89 15.39 19.25 -17.54
C ALA A 89 14.52 19.49 -16.30
N PHE A 90 13.57 18.59 -16.00
CA PHE A 90 12.90 18.59 -14.71
C PHE A 90 13.82 17.89 -13.70
N ARG A 91 14.59 18.71 -12.99
CA ARG A 91 15.15 18.31 -11.70
C ARG A 91 14.01 17.68 -10.90
N PRO A 92 14.12 16.43 -10.44
CA PRO A 92 13.09 15.89 -9.56
C PRO A 92 12.91 16.82 -8.36
N TYR A 93 11.66 17.15 -8.03
CA TYR A 93 11.35 18.03 -6.89
C TYR A 93 11.94 17.51 -5.57
N TYR A 94 12.23 16.20 -5.48
CA TYR A 94 12.76 15.55 -4.28
C TYR A 94 13.97 14.67 -4.59
N VAL A 95 15.04 14.87 -3.81
CA VAL A 95 16.31 14.11 -3.84
C VAL A 95 16.07 12.59 -3.69
N ALA A 96 15.03 12.19 -2.96
CA ALA A 96 14.65 10.79 -2.74
C ALA A 96 14.32 10.02 -4.04
N SER A 97 14.07 10.71 -5.16
CA SER A 97 13.82 10.06 -6.46
C SER A 97 15.08 9.86 -7.31
N GLU A 98 16.23 10.46 -6.95
CA GLU A 98 17.53 10.16 -7.57
C GLU A 98 18.32 9.10 -6.80
N ILE A 99 18.06 8.97 -5.49
CA ILE A 99 18.64 7.92 -4.68
C ILE A 99 17.72 6.70 -4.82
N THR A 100 18.19 5.62 -5.44
CA THR A 100 17.54 4.30 -5.30
C THR A 100 17.63 3.89 -3.83
N GLN A 101 16.71 4.41 -3.02
CA GLN A 101 16.60 4.09 -1.61
C GLN A 101 16.06 2.66 -1.52
N ARG A 102 16.92 1.75 -1.02
CA ARG A 102 16.51 0.38 -0.73
C ARG A 102 15.66 0.38 0.54
N ASP A 103 14.65 -0.47 0.54
CA ASP A 103 13.91 -0.77 1.75
C ASP A 103 14.79 -1.60 2.70
N ARG A 104 14.49 -1.56 4.00
CA ARG A 104 15.37 -2.15 4.99
C ARG A 104 15.37 -3.68 4.95
N ILE A 105 14.19 -4.31 5.01
CA ILE A 105 14.10 -5.76 5.21
C ILE A 105 12.95 -6.39 4.42
N LEU A 106 13.22 -7.56 3.84
CA LEU A 106 12.22 -8.47 3.28
C LEU A 106 12.09 -9.68 4.20
N VAL A 107 10.86 -9.98 4.65
CA VAL A 107 10.58 -11.17 5.47
C VAL A 107 9.91 -12.24 4.61
N GLY A 108 10.54 -13.41 4.52
CA GLY A 108 9.95 -14.61 3.93
C GLY A 108 9.46 -15.58 4.99
N VAL A 109 8.17 -15.89 4.94
CA VAL A 109 7.51 -16.84 5.84
C VAL A 109 7.35 -18.17 5.15
N LEU A 110 7.99 -19.22 5.64
CA LEU A 110 7.73 -20.58 5.19
C LEU A 110 6.42 -21.05 5.81
N ALA A 111 5.42 -21.17 4.94
CA ALA A 111 4.06 -21.53 5.31
C ALA A 111 3.64 -22.86 4.67
N SER A 112 2.73 -23.55 5.33
CA SER A 112 2.09 -24.76 4.84
C SER A 112 0.64 -24.49 4.47
N GLU A 113 0.13 -25.15 3.44
CA GLU A 113 -1.25 -24.97 2.97
C GLU A 113 -2.28 -25.17 4.10
N PHE A 114 -2.01 -26.12 5.01
CA PHE A 114 -2.88 -26.43 6.16
C PHE A 114 -3.00 -25.29 7.18
N ASN A 115 -1.96 -24.47 7.34
CA ASN A 115 -1.89 -23.42 8.35
C ASN A 115 -2.16 -22.02 7.77
N LEU A 116 -2.32 -21.88 6.45
CA LEU A 116 -2.64 -20.59 5.81
C LEU A 116 -3.93 -19.97 6.34
N GLU A 117 -4.98 -20.78 6.53
CA GLU A 117 -6.27 -20.27 7.02
C GLU A 117 -6.22 -19.81 8.48
N SER A 118 -5.37 -20.44 9.30
CA SER A 118 -5.26 -20.16 10.73
C SER A 118 -4.15 -19.15 11.02
N LEU A 119 -2.88 -19.58 10.92
CA LEU A 119 -1.70 -18.76 11.19
C LEU A 119 -1.45 -17.75 10.07
N GLY A 120 -1.65 -18.12 8.81
CA GLY A 120 -1.49 -17.17 7.69
C GLY A 120 -2.43 -15.96 7.80
N THR A 121 -3.70 -16.20 8.10
CA THR A 121 -4.68 -15.14 8.38
C THR A 121 -4.33 -14.34 9.63
N ALA A 122 -3.85 -15.01 10.70
CA ALA A 122 -3.43 -14.32 11.93
C ALA A 122 -2.24 -13.38 11.68
N ILE A 123 -1.25 -13.82 10.89
CA ILE A 123 -0.11 -13.00 10.47
C ILE A 123 -0.60 -11.78 9.68
N ASN A 124 -1.50 -11.99 8.71
CA ASN A 124 -2.05 -10.92 7.86
C ASN A 124 -2.78 -9.83 8.66
N ASN A 125 -3.52 -10.23 9.69
CA ASN A 125 -4.32 -9.32 10.52
C ASN A 125 -3.54 -8.71 11.70
N THR A 126 -2.26 -9.08 11.90
CA THR A 126 -1.46 -8.59 13.03
C THR A 126 -0.24 -7.82 12.55
N TRP A 127 0.94 -8.42 12.52
CA TRP A 127 2.22 -7.73 12.31
C TRP A 127 2.64 -7.62 10.83
N LEU A 128 1.96 -8.31 9.90
CA LEU A 128 2.31 -8.28 8.47
C LEU A 128 2.22 -6.87 7.85
N PRO A 129 1.17 -6.06 8.08
CA PRO A 129 1.02 -4.74 7.46
C PRO A 129 2.07 -3.72 7.94
N ASP A 130 2.63 -3.92 9.13
CA ASP A 130 3.56 -2.99 9.78
C ASP A 130 5.01 -3.13 9.26
N LEU A 131 5.29 -4.15 8.44
CA LEU A 131 6.59 -4.39 7.84
C LEU A 131 6.63 -3.94 6.37
N PRO A 132 7.79 -3.47 5.86
CA PRO A 132 7.90 -2.98 4.48
C PRO A 132 7.45 -4.00 3.44
N ARG A 133 7.83 -5.26 3.63
CA ARG A 133 7.42 -6.36 2.76
C ARG A 133 7.54 -7.71 3.46
N VAL A 134 6.44 -8.46 3.40
CA VAL A 134 6.35 -9.85 3.85
C VAL A 134 5.80 -10.69 2.71
N ILE A 135 6.39 -11.86 2.49
CA ILE A 135 5.94 -12.83 1.48
C ILE A 135 5.76 -14.18 2.15
N LEU A 136 4.59 -14.79 1.96
CA LEU A 136 4.32 -16.16 2.41
C LEU A 136 4.72 -17.11 1.29
N TYR A 137 5.63 -18.01 1.60
CA TYR A 137 6.16 -19.00 0.67
C TYR A 137 5.55 -20.36 0.98
N VAL A 138 4.84 -20.91 0.00
CA VAL A 138 4.09 -22.16 0.13
C VAL A 138 4.59 -23.14 -0.93
N PRO A 139 4.62 -24.46 -0.65
CA PRO A 139 4.77 -25.45 -1.72
C PRO A 139 3.69 -25.27 -2.80
N TYR A 140 3.94 -25.82 -3.99
CA TYR A 140 2.94 -25.80 -5.06
C TYR A 140 1.69 -26.56 -4.61
N SER A 141 0.53 -25.88 -4.65
CA SER A 141 -0.76 -26.52 -4.44
C SER A 141 -1.39 -26.88 -5.79
N LYS A 142 -2.01 -28.06 -5.85
CA LYS A 142 -2.79 -28.52 -7.01
C LYS A 142 -4.23 -28.01 -7.00
N ASP A 143 -4.64 -27.27 -5.97
CA ASP A 143 -5.97 -26.70 -5.88
C ASP A 143 -6.16 -25.60 -6.95
N PRO A 144 -7.08 -25.78 -7.92
CA PRO A 144 -7.33 -24.79 -8.97
C PRO A 144 -7.83 -23.46 -8.42
N ASP A 145 -8.48 -23.47 -7.25
CA ASP A 145 -9.09 -22.29 -6.64
C ASP A 145 -8.13 -21.61 -5.63
N PHE A 146 -6.90 -22.12 -5.48
CA PHE A 146 -5.92 -21.61 -4.51
C PHE A 146 -5.71 -20.09 -4.62
N HIS A 147 -5.49 -19.60 -5.84
CA HIS A 147 -5.23 -18.18 -6.05
C HIS A 147 -6.45 -17.30 -5.76
N GLU A 148 -7.65 -17.78 -6.10
CA GLU A 148 -8.89 -17.05 -5.78
C GLU A 148 -9.12 -16.99 -4.28
N LYS A 149 -8.98 -18.13 -3.59
CA LYS A 149 -9.19 -18.25 -2.15
C LYS A 149 -8.17 -17.46 -1.34
N TYR A 150 -6.87 -17.68 -1.56
CA TYR A 150 -5.85 -17.12 -0.67
C TYR A 150 -5.34 -15.75 -1.08
N ASN A 151 -5.17 -15.49 -2.39
CA ASN A 151 -4.63 -14.19 -2.83
C ASN A 151 -5.73 -13.14 -3.01
N LYS A 152 -6.90 -13.49 -3.54
CA LYS A 152 -7.99 -12.51 -3.78
C LYS A 152 -8.91 -12.34 -2.58
N VAL A 153 -9.43 -13.43 -2.03
CA VAL A 153 -10.40 -13.36 -0.92
C VAL A 153 -9.71 -13.03 0.40
N LEU A 154 -8.62 -13.72 0.73
CA LEU A 154 -7.87 -13.47 1.98
C LEU A 154 -6.79 -12.38 1.86
N GLY A 155 -6.47 -11.92 0.65
CA GLY A 155 -5.49 -10.85 0.43
C GLY A 155 -4.03 -11.22 0.78
N LEU A 156 -3.71 -12.52 0.89
CA LEU A 156 -2.38 -12.95 1.35
C LEU A 156 -1.31 -12.78 0.26
N PRO A 157 -0.14 -12.20 0.57
CA PRO A 157 0.97 -12.07 -0.38
C PRO A 157 1.73 -13.39 -0.54
N ILE A 158 1.12 -14.37 -1.22
CA ILE A 158 1.67 -15.71 -1.37
C ILE A 158 2.48 -15.87 -2.66
N VAL A 159 3.62 -16.57 -2.55
CA VAL A 159 4.42 -17.08 -3.67
C VAL A 159 4.55 -18.61 -3.54
N GLN A 160 4.23 -19.33 -4.61
CA GLN A 160 4.43 -20.78 -4.69
C GLN A 160 5.82 -21.09 -5.26
N LEU A 161 6.63 -21.91 -4.57
CA LEU A 161 8.05 -22.14 -4.88
C LEU A 161 8.36 -23.41 -5.69
N ALA A 162 7.36 -24.24 -6.01
CA ALA A 162 7.58 -25.50 -6.72
C ALA A 162 6.88 -25.53 -8.09
N SER A 163 7.46 -26.31 -9.01
CA SER A 163 6.83 -26.67 -10.28
C SER A 163 5.85 -27.83 -10.05
N ALA A 164 4.80 -27.93 -10.86
CA ALA A 164 3.76 -28.96 -10.78
C ALA A 164 4.28 -30.41 -10.85
N GLU A 165 5.55 -30.61 -11.18
CA GLU A 165 6.22 -31.91 -11.36
C GLU A 165 6.85 -32.48 -10.07
N GLU A 166 7.11 -31.66 -9.03
CA GLU A 166 7.80 -32.08 -7.80
C GLU A 166 6.82 -32.31 -6.64
N ASP A 167 6.06 -33.40 -6.70
CA ASP A 167 5.01 -33.77 -5.73
C ASP A 167 5.49 -33.98 -4.27
N ARG A 168 6.81 -33.99 -4.01
CA ARG A 168 7.41 -34.14 -2.67
C ARG A 168 8.68 -33.31 -2.49
N SER A 169 8.54 -31.98 -2.48
CA SER A 169 9.64 -31.11 -2.10
C SER A 169 9.92 -31.21 -0.59
N SER A 170 11.19 -31.38 -0.19
CA SER A 170 11.58 -31.36 1.23
C SER A 170 11.49 -29.94 1.80
N LYS A 171 11.34 -29.79 3.12
CA LYS A 171 11.37 -28.46 3.77
C LYS A 171 12.66 -27.70 3.48
N THR A 172 13.80 -28.41 3.45
CA THR A 172 15.11 -27.86 3.06
C THR A 172 15.08 -27.30 1.64
N GLN A 173 14.54 -28.06 0.68
CA GLN A 173 14.44 -27.61 -0.71
C GLN A 173 13.57 -26.35 -0.84
N ILE A 174 12.42 -26.31 -0.16
CA ILE A 174 11.53 -25.13 -0.17
C ILE A 174 12.23 -23.94 0.48
N SER A 175 12.92 -24.14 1.61
CA SER A 175 13.66 -23.08 2.30
C SER A 175 14.79 -22.50 1.45
N PHE A 176 15.50 -23.31 0.66
CA PHE A 176 16.58 -22.82 -0.20
C PHE A 176 16.04 -22.15 -1.46
N LYS A 177 15.02 -22.73 -2.11
CA LYS A 177 14.29 -22.07 -3.22
C LYS A 177 13.70 -20.72 -2.80
N MET A 178 13.29 -20.59 -1.54
CA MET A 178 12.85 -19.31 -0.98
C MET A 178 13.96 -18.26 -0.99
N LEU A 179 15.16 -18.61 -0.55
CA LEU A 179 16.32 -17.72 -0.55
C LEU A 179 16.75 -17.34 -1.98
N GLU A 180 16.74 -18.31 -2.90
CA GLU A 180 16.99 -18.07 -4.33
C GLU A 180 15.95 -17.13 -4.95
N HIS A 181 14.67 -17.32 -4.64
CA HIS A 181 13.61 -16.45 -5.11
C HIS A 181 13.76 -15.02 -4.56
N MET A 182 14.10 -14.88 -3.27
CA MET A 182 14.36 -13.57 -2.66
C MET A 182 15.54 -12.88 -3.33
N HIS A 183 16.64 -13.59 -3.58
CA HIS A 183 17.80 -13.07 -4.28
C HIS A 183 17.44 -12.61 -5.70
N LYS A 184 16.88 -13.49 -6.53
CA LYS A 184 16.58 -13.21 -7.93
C LYS A 184 15.64 -12.02 -8.15
N ASN A 185 14.64 -11.82 -7.27
CA ASN A 185 13.58 -10.83 -7.48
C ASN A 185 13.74 -9.56 -6.64
N TYR A 186 14.53 -9.61 -5.57
CA TYR A 186 14.55 -8.56 -4.55
C TYR A 186 15.95 -8.17 -4.04
N GLU A 187 17.04 -8.76 -4.54
CA GLU A 187 18.42 -8.40 -4.13
C GLU A 187 18.67 -6.88 -4.20
N ASP A 188 18.29 -6.23 -5.29
CA ASP A 188 18.58 -4.80 -5.49
C ASP A 188 17.68 -3.86 -4.69
N LYS A 189 16.58 -4.38 -4.12
CA LYS A 189 15.52 -3.59 -3.48
C LYS A 189 15.61 -3.54 -1.96
N TYR A 190 16.22 -4.54 -1.33
CA TYR A 190 16.28 -4.68 0.13
C TYR A 190 17.71 -4.87 0.64
N ASP A 191 18.02 -4.28 1.79
CA ASP A 191 19.32 -4.43 2.46
C ASP A 191 19.44 -5.74 3.25
N TRP A 192 18.32 -6.25 3.77
CA TRP A 192 18.23 -7.40 4.66
C TRP A 192 17.15 -8.39 4.25
N PHE A 193 17.39 -9.66 4.54
CA PHE A 193 16.48 -10.76 4.25
C PHE A 193 16.29 -11.60 5.51
N MET A 194 15.05 -11.86 5.88
CA MET A 194 14.73 -12.69 7.03
C MET A 194 13.91 -13.90 6.60
N ARG A 195 14.34 -15.08 7.04
CA ARG A 195 13.61 -16.35 6.92
C ARG A 195 12.97 -16.67 8.25
N ILE A 196 11.66 -16.90 8.26
CA ILE A 196 10.92 -17.39 9.42
C ILE A 196 9.97 -18.52 9.03
N GLU A 197 9.41 -19.20 10.03
CA GLU A 197 8.30 -20.12 9.86
C GLU A 197 6.97 -19.44 10.19
N GLU A 198 5.86 -20.01 9.71
CA GLU A 198 4.50 -19.53 10.01
C GLU A 198 4.13 -19.55 11.51
N ALA A 199 4.87 -20.31 12.34
CA ALA A 199 4.68 -20.38 13.78
C ALA A 199 5.54 -19.38 14.56
N THR A 200 5.82 -18.20 13.99
CA THR A 200 6.64 -17.15 14.60
C THR A 200 5.88 -15.83 14.62
N TYR A 201 5.82 -15.17 15.78
CA TYR A 201 5.33 -13.80 15.92
C TYR A 201 6.52 -12.84 15.83
N LEU A 202 6.41 -11.80 15.01
CA LEU A 202 7.42 -10.75 14.92
C LEU A 202 6.90 -9.45 15.55
N GLU A 203 7.79 -8.72 16.22
CA GLU A 203 7.54 -7.35 16.66
C GLU A 203 8.21 -6.39 15.65
N PRO A 204 7.43 -5.76 14.74
CA PRO A 204 7.95 -4.95 13.64
C PRO A 204 8.86 -3.80 14.09
N GLY A 205 8.47 -3.08 15.15
CA GLY A 205 9.18 -1.90 15.63
C GLY A 205 10.59 -2.24 16.14
N ARG A 206 10.74 -3.33 16.89
CA ARG A 206 12.03 -3.84 17.36
C ARG A 206 12.84 -4.46 16.24
N LEU A 207 12.23 -5.21 15.32
CA LEU A 207 12.93 -5.75 14.16
C LEU A 207 13.58 -4.63 13.33
N MET A 208 12.82 -3.58 13.02
CA MET A 208 13.32 -2.44 12.27
C MET A 208 14.42 -1.69 13.03
N ARG A 209 14.30 -1.53 14.35
CA ARG A 209 15.37 -0.94 15.18
C ARG A 209 16.64 -1.77 15.14
N LEU A 210 16.55 -3.09 15.27
CA LEU A 210 17.71 -4.00 15.22
C LEU A 210 18.43 -3.87 13.87
N VAL A 211 17.68 -3.96 12.78
CA VAL A 211 18.22 -3.96 11.41
C VAL A 211 18.84 -2.60 11.05
N ASN A 212 18.29 -1.49 11.58
CA ASN A 212 18.85 -0.15 11.38
C ASN A 212 20.13 0.11 12.19
N MET A 213 20.38 -0.63 13.26
CA MET A 213 21.59 -0.49 14.09
C MET A 213 22.81 -1.22 13.49
N ILE A 214 22.59 -2.17 12.58
CA ILE A 214 23.63 -3.06 12.07
C ILE A 214 24.00 -2.67 10.64
N ASN A 215 25.29 -2.75 10.32
CA ASN A 215 25.79 -2.44 8.98
C ASN A 215 25.43 -3.56 7.98
N SER A 216 24.60 -3.23 6.99
CA SER A 216 24.16 -4.15 5.92
C SER A 216 25.25 -4.53 4.92
N SER A 217 26.39 -3.83 4.92
CA SER A 217 27.50 -4.08 3.98
C SER A 217 28.42 -5.22 4.42
N MET A 218 28.23 -5.77 5.63
CA MET A 218 29.04 -6.86 6.16
C MET A 218 28.33 -8.20 5.97
N ASN A 219 29.09 -9.30 5.96
CA ASN A 219 28.52 -10.64 6.02
C ASN A 219 27.95 -10.87 7.42
N VAL A 220 26.62 -10.87 7.52
CA VAL A 220 25.90 -10.99 8.78
C VAL A 220 24.92 -12.15 8.71
N TYR A 221 24.89 -12.93 9.80
CA TYR A 221 24.01 -14.08 10.01
C TYR A 221 23.56 -14.09 11.48
N ILE A 222 22.30 -13.74 11.71
CA ILE A 222 21.72 -13.43 13.02
C ILE A 222 20.48 -14.30 13.24
N GLY A 223 20.36 -14.86 14.43
CA GLY A 223 19.21 -15.66 14.87
C GLY A 223 19.54 -16.32 16.21
N LEU A 224 18.69 -17.22 16.69
CA LEU A 224 18.98 -17.93 17.94
C LEU A 224 20.09 -18.98 17.71
N PRO A 225 21.27 -18.88 18.33
CA PRO A 225 22.38 -19.79 18.05
C PRO A 225 22.16 -21.16 18.69
N ALA A 226 22.39 -22.23 17.92
CA ALA A 226 22.36 -23.61 18.36
C ALA A 226 23.62 -24.36 17.88
N PRO A 227 24.16 -25.31 18.66
CA PRO A 227 25.33 -26.09 18.27
C PRO A 227 24.95 -27.19 17.26
N PHE A 228 25.82 -27.49 16.28
CA PHE A 228 25.59 -28.54 15.26
C PHE A 228 25.45 -29.99 15.82
N SER A 229 25.66 -30.21 17.11
CA SER A 229 25.72 -31.48 17.84
C SER A 229 26.82 -32.46 17.40
N SER A 230 27.69 -32.84 18.34
CA SER A 230 28.50 -34.06 18.27
C SER A 230 27.58 -35.25 18.57
N ARG A 231 27.54 -36.23 17.65
CA ARG A 231 26.92 -37.53 17.93
C ARG A 231 27.56 -38.15 19.17
N GLY A 232 26.79 -38.34 20.24
CA GLY A 232 26.91 -39.52 21.10
C GLY A 232 28.02 -39.60 22.16
N ASP A 233 28.84 -38.59 22.43
CA ASP A 233 29.79 -38.68 23.55
C ASP A 233 30.09 -37.33 24.18
N SER A 234 29.79 -37.20 25.48
CA SER A 234 30.12 -36.10 26.40
C SER A 234 29.72 -34.67 25.96
N GLN A 235 29.34 -33.84 26.94
CA GLN A 235 29.17 -32.41 26.73
C GLN A 235 30.40 -31.83 26.00
N PRO A 236 30.21 -30.87 25.07
CA PRO A 236 31.34 -30.25 24.38
C PRO A 236 32.30 -29.69 25.43
N THR A 237 33.51 -30.24 25.47
CA THR A 237 34.58 -29.85 26.40
C THR A 237 35.06 -28.42 26.16
N ASP A 238 34.68 -27.80 25.05
CA ASP A 238 34.84 -26.37 24.76
C ASP A 238 33.51 -25.73 24.34
N LEU A 239 32.82 -25.10 25.30
CA LEU A 239 31.60 -24.29 25.05
C LEU A 239 31.87 -23.10 24.09
N TYR A 240 33.12 -22.68 23.97
CA TYR A 240 33.55 -21.53 23.16
C TYR A 240 33.93 -21.87 21.71
N ASN A 241 34.26 -23.13 21.39
CA ASN A 241 34.78 -23.54 20.07
C ASN A 241 33.78 -24.37 19.24
N ALA A 242 32.53 -24.52 19.68
CA ALA A 242 31.53 -25.23 18.91
C ALA A 242 31.01 -24.34 17.76
N ASP A 243 31.08 -24.84 16.53
CA ASP A 243 30.40 -24.25 15.37
C ASP A 243 28.89 -24.17 15.64
N ARG A 244 28.29 -23.04 15.26
CA ARG A 244 26.87 -22.74 15.55
C ARG A 244 26.10 -22.38 14.29
N TYR A 245 24.87 -22.87 14.22
CA TYR A 245 23.86 -22.42 13.25
C TYR A 245 22.80 -21.59 13.96
N CYS A 246 22.05 -20.81 13.19
CA CYS A 246 20.88 -20.12 13.71
C CYS A 246 19.66 -21.01 13.54
N GLN A 247 18.93 -21.24 14.63
CA GLN A 247 17.72 -22.06 14.63
C GLN A 247 16.65 -21.44 13.72
N GLY A 248 16.12 -22.24 12.81
CA GLY A 248 15.20 -21.78 11.78
C GLY A 248 13.87 -21.29 12.35
N ARG A 249 13.36 -21.99 13.36
CA ARG A 249 12.06 -21.70 14.01
C ARG A 249 12.02 -20.33 14.68
N ALA A 250 13.18 -19.88 15.17
CA ALA A 250 13.34 -18.56 15.76
C ALA A 250 13.27 -17.44 14.72
N GLY A 251 13.72 -17.75 13.51
CA GLY A 251 13.96 -16.77 12.47
C GLY A 251 15.44 -16.50 12.28
N VAL A 252 15.80 -16.27 11.03
CA VAL A 252 17.19 -16.09 10.58
C VAL A 252 17.25 -14.84 9.72
N ILE A 253 18.09 -13.87 10.13
CA ILE A 253 18.34 -12.63 9.41
C ILE A 253 19.70 -12.72 8.73
N ILE A 254 19.72 -12.40 7.43
CA ILE A 254 20.87 -12.48 6.54
C ILE A 254 21.02 -11.13 5.84
N SER A 255 22.24 -10.59 5.79
CA SER A 255 22.49 -9.39 5.00
C SER A 255 22.46 -9.69 3.50
N ARG A 256 22.16 -8.68 2.67
CA ARG A 256 22.19 -8.81 1.21
C ARG A 256 23.51 -9.39 0.69
N VAL A 257 24.64 -8.97 1.26
CA VAL A 257 25.98 -9.44 0.85
C VAL A 257 26.14 -10.93 1.12
N THR A 258 25.72 -11.39 2.31
CA THR A 258 25.72 -12.83 2.64
C THR A 258 24.78 -13.62 1.71
N LEU A 259 23.58 -13.10 1.43
CA LEU A 259 22.62 -13.78 0.56
C LEU A 259 23.17 -13.96 -0.86
N ASN A 260 23.75 -12.91 -1.44
CA ASN A 260 24.35 -12.97 -2.78
C ASN A 260 25.55 -13.96 -2.81
N ALA A 261 26.33 -14.03 -1.74
CA ALA A 261 27.46 -14.94 -1.66
C ALA A 261 27.07 -16.41 -1.48
N ILE A 262 25.95 -16.72 -0.80
CA ILE A 262 25.55 -18.11 -0.53
C ILE A 262 24.69 -18.74 -1.63
N VAL A 263 23.86 -17.95 -2.32
CA VAL A 263 22.90 -18.45 -3.33
C VAL A 263 23.54 -19.33 -4.42
N PRO A 264 24.70 -18.98 -5.00
CA PRO A 264 25.37 -19.83 -6.00
C PRO A 264 25.79 -21.22 -5.49
N HIS A 265 25.80 -21.43 -4.17
CA HIS A 265 26.21 -22.68 -3.53
C HIS A 265 25.03 -23.51 -3.00
N LEU A 266 23.80 -22.96 -2.99
CA LEU A 266 22.63 -23.61 -2.37
C LEU A 266 22.30 -24.96 -3.02
N ASP A 267 22.32 -25.07 -4.35
CA ASP A 267 22.08 -26.33 -5.06
C ASP A 267 23.07 -27.44 -4.65
N ASN A 268 24.36 -27.11 -4.63
CA ASN A 268 25.41 -28.04 -4.19
C ASN A 268 25.26 -28.42 -2.70
N CYS A 269 24.81 -27.48 -1.87
CA CYS A 269 24.52 -27.75 -0.45
C CYS A 269 23.29 -28.65 -0.28
N LEU A 270 22.26 -28.54 -1.14
CA LEU A 270 21.10 -29.44 -1.12
C LEU A 270 21.48 -30.88 -1.50
N GLU A 271 22.33 -31.05 -2.51
CA GLU A 271 22.81 -32.38 -2.92
C GLU A 271 23.66 -33.04 -1.84
N GLN A 272 24.39 -32.25 -1.06
CA GLN A 272 25.28 -32.71 0.02
C GLN A 272 24.62 -32.71 1.40
N ALA A 273 23.30 -32.47 1.48
CA ALA A 273 22.58 -32.36 2.74
C ALA A 273 22.66 -33.66 3.55
N MET A 274 23.08 -33.57 4.82
CA MET A 274 23.25 -34.71 5.70
C MET A 274 22.02 -34.97 6.59
N THR A 275 21.22 -33.93 6.81
CA THR A 275 20.04 -33.92 7.67
C THR A 275 18.84 -33.37 6.90
N LYS A 276 17.64 -33.70 7.39
CA LYS A 276 16.38 -33.14 6.86
C LYS A 276 16.01 -31.80 7.50
N GLU A 277 16.83 -31.32 8.44
CA GLU A 277 16.61 -30.08 9.18
C GLU A 277 17.19 -28.92 8.38
N GLU A 278 16.32 -28.04 7.90
CA GLU A 278 16.72 -27.02 6.93
C GLU A 278 17.65 -25.93 7.49
N ASP A 279 17.54 -25.63 8.78
CA ASP A 279 18.35 -24.63 9.47
C ASP A 279 19.78 -25.12 9.75
N ILE A 280 19.92 -26.38 10.10
CA ILE A 280 21.21 -27.06 10.20
C ILE A 280 21.93 -27.04 8.85
N GLU A 281 21.26 -27.43 7.75
CA GLU A 281 21.90 -27.45 6.43
C GLU A 281 22.26 -26.06 5.92
N LEU A 282 21.41 -25.04 6.17
CA LEU A 282 21.74 -23.65 5.85
C LEU A 282 22.99 -23.19 6.63
N GLY A 283 23.05 -23.47 7.92
CA GLY A 283 24.21 -23.15 8.75
C GLY A 283 25.49 -23.86 8.28
N ARG A 284 25.40 -25.14 7.91
CA ARG A 284 26.54 -25.89 7.35
C ARG A 284 27.03 -25.29 6.04
N CYS A 285 26.11 -24.90 5.16
CA CYS A 285 26.42 -24.28 3.88
C CYS A 285 27.17 -22.94 4.08
N LEU A 286 26.65 -22.08 4.96
CA LEU A 286 27.26 -20.79 5.32
C LEU A 286 28.66 -20.96 5.93
N ASN A 287 28.83 -21.90 6.86
CA ASN A 287 30.12 -22.16 7.49
C ASN A 287 31.14 -22.73 6.49
N LYS A 288 30.71 -23.63 5.60
CA LYS A 288 31.57 -24.28 4.60
C LYS A 288 32.07 -23.31 3.52
N HIS A 289 31.21 -22.44 3.01
CA HIS A 289 31.53 -21.58 1.86
C HIS A 289 31.96 -20.17 2.25
N LEU A 290 31.45 -19.64 3.37
CA LEU A 290 31.69 -18.24 3.79
C LEU A 290 32.40 -18.13 5.14
N HIS A 291 32.70 -19.26 5.82
CA HIS A 291 33.24 -19.29 7.19
C HIS A 291 32.41 -18.44 8.17
N LEU A 292 31.09 -18.38 7.94
CA LEU A 292 30.16 -17.57 8.69
C LEU A 292 29.38 -18.45 9.68
N GLN A 293 29.39 -18.06 10.96
CA GLN A 293 28.67 -18.74 12.03
C GLN A 293 27.53 -17.87 12.57
N CYS A 294 26.56 -18.49 13.24
CA CYS A 294 25.48 -17.74 13.85
C CYS A 294 26.02 -16.80 14.92
N THR A 295 25.60 -15.53 14.88
CA THR A 295 26.01 -14.52 15.86
C THR A 295 25.68 -15.01 17.28
N TRP A 296 26.71 -15.14 18.12
CA TRP A 296 26.54 -15.58 19.50
C TRP A 296 26.70 -14.41 20.47
N ASN A 297 25.61 -14.07 21.14
CA ASN A 297 25.59 -13.15 22.27
C ASN A 297 24.45 -13.58 23.22
N TYR A 298 24.60 -13.35 24.53
CA TYR A 298 23.53 -13.61 25.51
C TYR A 298 22.27 -12.81 25.19
N GLU A 299 22.42 -11.66 24.52
CA GLU A 299 21.31 -10.82 24.08
C GLU A 299 20.43 -11.51 23.03
N MET A 300 20.97 -12.47 22.27
CA MET A 300 20.20 -13.19 21.26
C MET A 300 19.04 -13.98 21.87
N GLU A 301 19.21 -14.51 23.09
CA GLU A 301 18.15 -15.19 23.84
C GLU A 301 17.06 -14.24 24.35
N GLN A 302 17.35 -12.93 24.43
CA GLN A 302 16.36 -11.89 24.76
C GLN A 302 15.64 -11.36 23.51
N LEU A 303 16.27 -11.46 22.33
CA LEU A 303 15.67 -11.04 21.06
C LEU A 303 14.81 -12.14 20.43
N PHE A 304 15.22 -13.40 20.57
CA PHE A 304 14.53 -14.56 20.00
C PHE A 304 14.04 -15.46 21.13
N VAL A 305 12.79 -15.27 21.53
CA VAL A 305 12.24 -15.88 22.75
C VAL A 305 11.39 -17.10 22.45
N GLU A 306 11.70 -18.20 23.14
CA GLU A 306 10.90 -19.42 23.07
C GLU A 306 9.67 -19.34 24.00
N VAL A 307 8.49 -19.66 23.45
CA VAL A 307 7.23 -19.71 24.19
C VAL A 307 7.25 -20.89 25.16
N PRO A 308 6.98 -20.68 26.47
CA PRO A 308 6.88 -21.75 27.44
C PRO A 308 5.84 -22.80 27.06
N LYS A 309 6.18 -24.09 27.28
CA LYS A 309 5.26 -25.22 27.04
C LYS A 309 3.96 -25.17 27.84
N SER A 310 3.86 -24.32 28.87
CA SER A 310 2.63 -24.08 29.62
C SER A 310 1.58 -23.26 28.86
N LEU A 311 1.98 -22.52 27.81
CA LEU A 311 1.09 -21.60 27.07
C LEU A 311 0.50 -22.23 25.79
N VAL A 312 0.23 -23.53 25.79
CA VAL A 312 -0.34 -24.22 24.62
C VAL A 312 -1.79 -23.77 24.35
N ASN A 313 -2.60 -23.61 25.42
CA ASN A 313 -3.99 -23.12 25.37
C ASN A 313 -4.18 -21.95 26.36
N PRO A 314 -3.60 -20.77 26.08
CA PRO A 314 -3.54 -19.71 27.06
C PRO A 314 -4.78 -18.81 27.01
N THR A 315 -5.09 -18.19 28.15
CA THR A 315 -5.99 -17.04 28.23
C THR A 315 -5.22 -15.73 28.00
N SER A 316 -5.91 -14.64 27.66
CA SER A 316 -5.29 -13.31 27.52
C SER A 316 -4.50 -12.91 28.77
N THR A 317 -5.02 -13.23 29.96
CA THR A 317 -4.35 -12.95 31.25
C THR A 317 -3.07 -13.75 31.45
N ASP A 318 -3.04 -15.02 31.01
CA ASP A 318 -1.83 -15.85 31.13
C ASP A 318 -0.69 -15.28 30.27
N VAL A 319 -1.00 -14.90 29.02
CA VAL A 319 -0.05 -14.29 28.09
C VAL A 319 0.48 -12.97 28.65
N LYS A 320 -0.42 -12.11 29.12
CA LYS A 320 -0.04 -10.82 29.74
C LYS A 320 0.89 -11.01 30.93
N SER A 321 0.55 -11.93 31.84
CA SER A 321 1.37 -12.23 33.02
C SER A 321 2.77 -12.78 32.68
N TRP A 322 2.91 -13.43 31.53
CA TRP A 322 4.19 -13.93 31.05
C TRP A 322 5.03 -12.81 30.42
N LEU A 323 4.42 -11.98 29.57
CA LEU A 323 5.10 -10.88 28.88
C LEU A 323 5.47 -9.72 29.81
N GLU A 324 4.82 -9.56 30.96
CA GLU A 324 5.18 -8.56 31.97
C GLU A 324 6.41 -8.95 32.81
N LYS A 325 6.86 -10.20 32.77
CA LYS A 325 8.00 -10.66 33.59
C LYS A 325 9.33 -10.23 32.96
N PRO A 326 10.29 -9.67 33.73
CA PRO A 326 11.65 -9.47 33.22
C PRO A 326 12.28 -10.84 32.88
N PRO A 327 13.11 -10.94 31.81
CA PRO A 327 13.69 -9.87 31.00
C PRO A 327 12.87 -9.45 29.76
N MET A 328 11.55 -9.71 29.73
CA MET A 328 10.72 -9.38 28.57
C MET A 328 10.70 -7.87 28.27
N GLY A 329 10.47 -7.50 27.01
CA GLY A 329 10.47 -6.13 26.51
C GLY A 329 11.47 -5.85 25.38
N LYS A 330 12.26 -6.83 24.95
CA LYS A 330 13.26 -6.69 23.86
C LYS A 330 13.08 -7.66 22.69
N GLU A 331 12.19 -8.62 22.84
CA GLU A 331 11.85 -9.66 21.87
C GLU A 331 11.58 -9.07 20.49
N VAL A 332 12.32 -9.53 19.49
CA VAL A 332 12.09 -9.29 18.06
C VAL A 332 11.23 -10.39 17.46
N ALA A 333 11.47 -11.63 17.88
CA ALA A 333 10.74 -12.81 17.43
C ALA A 333 10.35 -13.69 18.62
N VAL A 334 9.13 -14.19 18.60
CA VAL A 334 8.57 -15.10 19.60
C VAL A 334 8.07 -16.36 18.91
N PHE A 335 8.45 -17.53 19.39
CA PHE A 335 8.15 -18.81 18.71
C PHE A 335 8.19 -19.98 19.70
N PRO A 336 7.59 -21.14 19.42
CA PRO A 336 6.60 -21.39 18.39
C PRO A 336 5.21 -20.92 18.79
N MET A 337 4.40 -20.52 17.81
CA MET A 337 2.99 -20.24 17.99
C MET A 337 2.18 -21.54 17.89
N SER A 338 1.52 -21.92 19.00
CA SER A 338 0.67 -23.12 19.04
C SER A 338 -0.65 -22.94 18.30
N SER A 339 -1.17 -21.71 18.21
CA SER A 339 -2.45 -21.39 17.60
C SER A 339 -2.54 -19.93 17.19
N ALA A 340 -3.46 -19.60 16.27
CA ALA A 340 -3.79 -18.23 15.89
C ALA A 340 -4.22 -17.35 17.08
N LYS A 341 -4.88 -17.93 18.10
CA LYS A 341 -5.31 -17.19 19.31
C LYS A 341 -4.12 -16.61 20.08
N LEU A 342 -3.04 -17.38 20.18
CA LEU A 342 -1.82 -16.92 20.86
C LEU A 342 -1.19 -15.73 20.13
N VAL A 343 -1.17 -15.75 18.79
CA VAL A 343 -0.69 -14.64 17.95
C VAL A 343 -1.48 -13.36 18.28
N TYR A 344 -2.81 -13.43 18.31
CA TYR A 344 -3.65 -12.27 18.62
C TYR A 344 -3.49 -11.76 20.06
N TYR A 345 -3.36 -12.63 21.06
CA TYR A 345 -3.14 -12.18 22.45
C TYR A 345 -1.78 -11.51 22.64
N ILE A 346 -0.73 -12.04 22.01
CA ILE A 346 0.60 -11.41 22.02
C ILE A 346 0.54 -10.05 21.31
N HIS A 347 -0.12 -9.99 20.14
CA HIS A 347 -0.28 -8.74 19.40
C HIS A 347 -1.03 -7.69 20.22
N GLN A 348 -2.19 -8.06 20.79
CA GLN A 348 -2.99 -7.18 21.65
C GLN A 348 -2.13 -6.59 22.78
N TYR A 349 -1.34 -7.41 23.47
CA TYR A 349 -0.46 -6.94 24.54
C TYR A 349 0.55 -5.91 24.04
N TYR A 350 1.24 -6.17 22.93
CA TYR A 350 2.23 -5.23 22.39
C TYR A 350 1.58 -3.93 21.91
N THR A 351 0.42 -4.00 21.26
CA THR A 351 -0.35 -2.81 20.87
C THR A 351 -0.80 -2.00 22.08
N GLU A 352 -1.23 -2.65 23.18
CA GLU A 352 -1.55 -1.95 24.45
C GLU A 352 -0.32 -1.21 25.01
N VAL A 353 0.85 -1.86 25.00
CA VAL A 353 2.11 -1.26 25.47
C VAL A 353 2.54 -0.09 24.59
N GLU A 354 2.46 -0.23 23.27
CA GLU A 354 2.80 0.82 22.32
C GLU A 354 1.85 2.01 22.40
N LEU A 355 0.55 1.76 22.57
CA LEU A 355 -0.45 2.79 22.79
C LEU A 355 -0.15 3.59 24.07
N HIS A 356 0.16 2.89 25.17
CA HIS A 356 0.52 3.56 26.42
C HIS A 356 1.79 4.41 26.27
N LYS A 357 2.81 3.88 25.60
CA LYS A 357 4.04 4.61 25.31
C LYS A 357 3.77 5.86 24.46
N THR A 358 2.94 5.75 23.43
CA THR A 358 2.54 6.88 22.57
C THR A 358 1.83 7.97 23.36
N PHE A 359 0.94 7.60 24.30
CA PHE A 359 0.29 8.56 25.19
C PHE A 359 1.28 9.28 26.11
N GLN A 360 2.26 8.56 26.66
CA GLN A 360 3.33 9.15 27.47
C GLN A 360 4.19 10.12 26.63
N GLU A 361 4.67 9.68 25.46
CA GLU A 361 5.45 10.52 24.54
C GLU A 361 4.68 11.78 24.13
N THR A 362 3.37 11.65 23.87
CA THR A 362 2.50 12.81 23.56
C THR A 362 2.47 13.80 24.72
N LYS A 363 2.31 13.33 25.96
CA LYS A 363 2.31 14.18 27.15
C LYS A 363 3.65 14.89 27.33
N GLU A 364 4.76 14.16 27.20
CA GLU A 364 6.11 14.72 27.30
C GLU A 364 6.36 15.79 26.23
N ILE A 365 5.94 15.55 24.98
CA ILE A 365 6.05 16.52 23.90
C ILE A 365 5.21 17.76 24.22
N GLN A 366 3.98 17.60 24.71
CA GLN A 366 3.15 18.74 25.11
C GLN A 366 3.78 19.56 26.23
N GLU A 367 4.42 18.93 27.21
CA GLU A 367 5.16 19.61 28.29
C GLU A 367 6.39 20.35 27.75
N LYS A 368 7.14 19.74 26.84
CA LYS A 368 8.27 20.39 26.14
C LYS A 368 7.81 21.57 25.29
N VAL A 369 6.68 21.45 24.59
CA VAL A 369 6.11 22.59 23.83
C VAL A 369 5.79 23.73 24.79
N LYS A 370 5.12 23.46 25.92
CA LYS A 370 4.80 24.48 26.93
C LYS A 370 6.03 25.17 27.50
N SER A 371 7.12 24.42 27.76
CA SER A 371 8.36 25.00 28.29
C SER A 371 9.09 25.88 27.27
N LEU A 372 8.86 25.65 25.97
CA LEU A 372 9.44 26.45 24.88
C LEU A 372 8.67 27.74 24.57
N LEU A 373 7.38 27.83 24.92
CA LEU A 373 6.53 29.00 24.65
C LEU A 373 7.13 30.34 25.11
N PRO A 374 7.75 30.47 26.30
CA PRO A 374 8.31 31.74 26.76
C PRO A 374 9.42 32.29 25.87
N PHE A 375 10.15 31.42 25.15
CA PHE A 375 11.27 31.79 24.29
C PHE A 375 10.83 32.26 22.89
N LEU A 376 9.55 32.10 22.54
CA LEU A 376 9.03 32.60 21.27
C LEU A 376 8.94 34.14 21.30
N PRO A 377 9.17 34.82 20.17
CA PRO A 377 9.06 36.27 20.10
C PRO A 377 7.60 36.72 20.32
N ASP A 378 7.44 37.91 20.91
CA ASP A 378 6.12 38.49 21.12
C ASP A 378 5.43 38.79 19.77
N GLY A 379 4.13 38.49 19.69
CA GLY A 379 3.31 38.68 18.49
C GLY A 379 3.12 37.44 17.62
N VAL A 380 3.86 36.35 17.88
CA VAL A 380 3.68 35.07 17.19
C VAL A 380 2.51 34.29 17.81
N ILE A 381 1.62 33.77 16.97
CA ILE A 381 0.37 33.08 17.38
C ILE A 381 0.69 31.83 18.20
N GLU A 382 1.80 31.17 17.87
CA GLU A 382 2.34 29.97 18.49
C GLU A 382 2.84 30.22 19.91
N LYS A 383 3.16 31.47 20.29
CA LYS A 383 3.52 31.83 21.67
C LYS A 383 2.36 31.62 22.66
N ARG A 384 1.12 31.70 22.16
CA ARG A 384 -0.11 31.48 22.93
C ARG A 384 -0.93 30.40 22.22
N PRO A 385 -0.51 29.13 22.29
CA PRO A 385 -1.23 28.06 21.63
C PRO A 385 -2.61 27.92 22.26
N THR A 386 -3.61 27.66 21.43
CA THR A 386 -4.94 27.33 21.94
C THR A 386 -4.95 25.91 22.48
N TRP A 387 -5.67 25.68 23.57
CA TRP A 387 -5.91 24.33 24.07
C TRP A 387 -6.96 23.62 23.20
N PRO A 388 -6.82 22.32 22.87
CA PRO A 388 -5.64 21.48 23.10
C PRO A 388 -4.49 21.82 22.13
N ILE A 389 -3.25 21.60 22.57
CA ILE A 389 -2.06 21.82 21.75
C ILE A 389 -2.11 20.88 20.53
N ALA A 390 -1.60 21.35 19.39
CA ALA A 390 -1.62 20.68 18.09
C ALA A 390 -2.96 20.70 17.33
N PHE A 391 -4.00 21.36 17.84
CA PHE A 391 -5.22 21.67 17.09
C PHE A 391 -5.18 23.07 16.49
N PRO A 392 -5.89 23.32 15.38
CA PRO A 392 -6.01 24.64 14.78
C PRO A 392 -6.50 25.69 15.77
N HIS A 393 -5.96 26.90 15.68
CA HIS A 393 -6.46 28.04 16.44
C HIS A 393 -7.91 28.35 16.03
N PRO A 394 -8.78 28.77 16.98
CA PRO A 394 -10.13 29.21 16.66
C PRO A 394 -10.13 30.31 15.62
N TYR A 395 -11.14 30.30 14.76
CA TYR A 395 -11.36 31.34 13.77
C TYR A 395 -11.40 32.73 14.43
N VAL A 396 -10.54 33.63 13.95
CA VAL A 396 -10.48 35.01 14.40
C VAL A 396 -11.31 35.88 13.44
N PRO A 397 -12.47 36.40 13.88
CA PRO A 397 -13.36 37.16 13.01
C PRO A 397 -12.75 38.51 12.65
N LYS A 398 -12.71 38.82 11.33
CA LYS A 398 -12.24 40.12 10.83
C LYS A 398 -13.27 41.25 10.99
N THR A 399 -14.56 40.88 11.07
CA THR A 399 -15.68 41.81 11.20
C THR A 399 -16.67 41.29 12.24
N ARG A 400 -17.51 42.17 12.78
CA ARG A 400 -18.58 41.81 13.75
C ARG A 400 -19.52 40.72 13.23
N PHE A 401 -19.71 40.63 11.91
CA PHE A 401 -20.61 39.66 11.28
C PHE A 401 -20.00 38.27 11.15
N GLY A 402 -18.68 38.14 11.33
CA GLY A 402 -18.00 36.84 11.34
C GLY A 402 -17.88 36.22 12.73
N VAL A 403 -18.36 36.87 13.79
CA VAL A 403 -18.23 36.36 15.16
C VAL A 403 -19.11 35.13 15.32
N ILE A 404 -18.49 34.00 15.62
CA ILE A 404 -19.21 32.76 15.94
C ILE A 404 -19.67 32.85 17.40
N GLY A 405 -20.98 32.84 17.60
CA GLY A 405 -21.60 32.91 18.93
C GLY A 405 -21.54 31.57 19.69
N TRP A 406 -21.47 31.65 21.01
CA TRP A 406 -21.69 30.48 21.87
C TRP A 406 -23.18 30.21 22.02
N GLN A 407 -23.57 28.96 21.81
CA GLN A 407 -24.93 28.47 22.02
C GLN A 407 -25.02 27.85 23.41
N TYR A 408 -25.87 28.41 24.26
CA TYR A 408 -26.14 27.88 25.58
C TYR A 408 -27.03 26.65 25.48
N PHE A 409 -26.77 25.63 26.28
CA PHE A 409 -27.62 24.44 26.35
C PHE A 409 -27.74 23.88 27.77
N THR A 410 -28.82 23.14 27.95
CA THR A 410 -29.06 22.25 29.09
C THR A 410 -29.17 20.83 28.56
N ARG A 411 -29.41 19.85 29.44
CA ARG A 411 -29.64 18.47 28.99
C ARG A 411 -30.91 18.29 28.15
N THR A 412 -31.81 19.28 28.14
CA THR A 412 -33.14 19.18 27.51
C THR A 412 -33.37 20.19 26.39
N HIS A 413 -32.72 21.36 26.43
CA HIS A 413 -32.95 22.45 25.48
C HIS A 413 -31.64 23.12 25.07
N ILE A 414 -31.58 23.59 23.83
CA ILE A 414 -30.53 24.46 23.29
C ILE A 414 -31.12 25.83 22.99
N TYR A 415 -30.31 26.86 23.21
CA TYR A 415 -30.71 28.25 23.10
C TYR A 415 -29.83 29.00 22.10
N GLY A 416 -30.45 29.91 21.35
CA GLY A 416 -29.75 30.76 20.37
C GLY A 416 -29.44 30.07 19.05
N PHE A 417 -30.30 29.14 18.61
CA PHE A 417 -30.18 28.49 17.30
C PHE A 417 -30.79 29.34 16.17
N SER A 418 -31.88 30.05 16.45
CA SER A 418 -32.51 31.03 15.55
C SER A 418 -32.93 32.26 16.34
N ASP A 419 -32.93 33.43 15.69
CA ASP A 419 -33.45 34.68 16.24
C ASP A 419 -34.98 34.60 16.47
N ASP A 420 -35.68 33.77 15.69
CA ASP A 420 -37.14 33.63 15.73
C ASP A 420 -37.61 32.71 16.86
N ASN A 421 -36.84 31.66 17.17
CA ASN A 421 -37.13 30.75 18.27
C ASN A 421 -35.88 30.55 19.14
N PRO A 422 -35.78 31.29 20.26
CA PRO A 422 -34.59 31.26 21.10
C PRO A 422 -34.46 29.97 21.92
N GLU A 423 -35.51 29.16 22.05
CA GLU A 423 -35.51 27.90 22.79
C GLU A 423 -35.95 26.74 21.89
N ILE A 424 -35.06 25.78 21.69
CA ILE A 424 -35.32 24.57 20.91
C ILE A 424 -35.07 23.36 21.81
N ARG A 425 -36.04 22.43 21.82
CA ARG A 425 -35.88 21.16 22.53
C ARG A 425 -34.82 20.31 21.82
N LEU A 426 -33.93 19.70 22.61
CA LEU A 426 -32.93 18.76 22.09
C LEU A 426 -33.60 17.45 21.69
N GLU A 427 -33.58 17.16 20.39
CA GLU A 427 -34.09 15.94 19.79
C GLU A 427 -32.97 15.29 18.94
N ASP A 428 -33.07 13.97 18.77
CA ASP A 428 -32.19 13.15 17.92
C ASP A 428 -30.68 13.36 18.16
N GLU A 429 -29.92 13.65 17.09
CA GLU A 429 -28.46 13.69 17.04
C GLU A 429 -27.84 14.68 18.04
N TYR A 430 -28.47 15.85 18.25
CA TYR A 430 -27.93 16.85 19.17
C TYR A 430 -28.02 16.42 20.63
N LYS A 431 -29.02 15.61 20.97
CA LYS A 431 -29.15 15.07 22.32
C LYS A 431 -28.09 13.99 22.57
N GLU A 432 -27.91 13.09 21.60
CA GLU A 432 -26.87 12.05 21.65
C GLU A 432 -25.47 12.68 21.77
N ASP A 433 -25.17 13.70 20.97
CA ASP A 433 -23.93 14.49 21.04
C ASP A 433 -23.69 15.06 22.45
N ILE A 434 -24.69 15.73 23.03
CA ILE A 434 -24.57 16.34 24.35
C ILE A 434 -24.44 15.29 25.46
N ASP A 435 -25.20 14.19 25.39
CA ASP A 435 -25.11 13.09 26.36
C ASP A 435 -23.72 12.42 26.29
N GLU A 436 -23.17 12.18 25.10
CA GLU A 436 -21.82 11.62 24.91
C GLU A 436 -20.72 12.55 25.45
N VAL A 437 -20.79 13.85 25.16
CA VAL A 437 -19.84 14.84 25.69
C VAL A 437 -19.94 14.91 27.21
N PHE A 438 -21.15 14.83 27.78
CA PHE A 438 -21.35 14.79 29.22
C PHE A 438 -20.74 13.52 29.86
N GLU A 439 -21.02 12.34 29.30
CA GLU A 439 -20.47 11.07 29.79
C GLU A 439 -18.93 11.04 29.73
N THR A 440 -18.36 11.52 28.62
CA THR A 440 -16.90 11.66 28.46
C THR A 440 -16.31 12.58 29.53
N SER A 441 -16.99 13.69 29.83
CA SER A 441 -16.56 14.63 30.86
C SER A 441 -16.60 14.02 32.26
N VAL A 442 -17.64 13.23 32.56
CA VAL A 442 -17.76 12.51 33.84
C VAL A 442 -16.62 11.50 33.98
N LYS A 443 -16.31 10.74 32.92
CA LYS A 443 -15.20 9.78 32.93
C LYS A 443 -13.86 10.48 33.21
N MET A 444 -13.56 11.57 32.50
CA MET A 444 -12.32 12.34 32.71
C MET A 444 -12.24 12.92 34.14
N LEU A 445 -13.33 13.47 34.67
CA LEU A 445 -13.38 14.00 36.03
C LEU A 445 -13.19 12.90 37.08
N GLN A 446 -13.72 11.70 36.85
CA GLN A 446 -13.56 10.56 37.74
C GLN A 446 -12.12 10.04 37.75
N GLU A 447 -11.44 10.05 36.61
CA GLU A 447 -10.02 9.73 36.50
C GLU A 447 -9.14 10.75 37.24
N GLU A 448 -9.45 12.04 37.16
CA GLU A 448 -8.66 13.10 37.81
C GLU A 448 -8.92 13.24 39.32
N MET A 449 -10.19 13.17 39.75
CA MET A 449 -10.61 13.40 41.15
C MET A 449 -10.78 12.11 41.97
N GLY A 450 -10.63 10.94 41.33
CA GLY A 450 -10.86 9.63 41.93
C GLY A 450 -12.34 9.36 42.28
N SER A 451 -12.60 8.22 42.93
CA SER A 451 -13.95 7.71 43.22
C SER A 451 -14.70 8.42 44.36
N MET A 452 -14.26 9.62 44.78
CA MET A 452 -14.87 10.37 45.89
C MET A 452 -16.27 10.88 45.54
N TYR A 453 -16.44 11.38 44.32
CA TYR A 453 -17.72 11.89 43.83
C TYR A 453 -18.44 10.82 43.02
N LYS A 454 -19.70 10.57 43.36
CA LYS A 454 -20.52 9.52 42.72
C LYS A 454 -21.64 10.07 41.86
N VAL A 455 -22.04 11.31 42.10
CA VAL A 455 -23.16 11.95 41.41
C VAL A 455 -22.64 13.15 40.65
N PHE A 456 -22.89 13.14 39.34
CA PHE A 456 -22.52 14.19 38.41
C PHE A 456 -23.78 14.71 37.73
N ARG A 457 -23.94 16.04 37.71
CA ARG A 457 -25.10 16.69 37.10
C ARG A 457 -24.65 17.82 36.20
N LEU A 458 -25.11 17.82 34.95
CA LEU A 458 -24.94 18.97 34.08
C LEU A 458 -25.77 20.15 34.60
N ILE A 459 -25.10 21.25 34.97
CA ILE A 459 -25.77 22.48 35.40
C ILE A 459 -26.14 23.27 34.14
N ASN A 460 -25.15 23.51 33.28
CA ASN A 460 -25.32 24.11 31.97
C ASN A 460 -24.12 23.80 31.07
N GLY A 461 -24.30 24.07 29.78
CA GLY A 461 -23.26 23.96 28.78
C GLY A 461 -23.28 25.11 27.79
N TYR A 462 -22.15 25.34 27.14
CA TYR A 462 -22.00 26.23 26.00
C TYR A 462 -21.29 25.46 24.90
N ARG A 463 -21.77 25.57 23.66
CA ARG A 463 -21.09 25.01 22.49
C ARG A 463 -20.81 26.08 21.45
N LYS A 464 -19.71 25.93 20.71
CA LYS A 464 -19.34 26.81 19.60
C LYS A 464 -18.77 25.97 18.47
N PHE A 465 -19.41 26.04 17.30
CA PHE A 465 -18.99 25.28 16.13
C PHE A 465 -18.12 26.14 15.20
N ASP A 466 -16.90 25.70 14.95
CA ASP A 466 -15.95 26.30 14.02
C ASP A 466 -15.64 25.30 12.90
N MET A 467 -15.83 25.70 11.64
CA MET A 467 -15.63 24.82 10.48
C MET A 467 -14.20 24.30 10.32
N LEU A 468 -13.19 25.00 10.84
CA LEU A 468 -11.78 24.60 10.71
C LEU A 468 -11.29 23.74 11.87
N ARG A 469 -11.96 23.83 13.02
CA ARG A 469 -11.49 23.27 14.30
C ARG A 469 -12.44 22.21 14.85
N GLY A 470 -13.73 22.33 14.60
CA GLY A 470 -14.80 21.52 15.14
C GLY A 470 -15.57 22.23 16.25
N THR A 471 -16.16 21.46 17.15
CA THR A 471 -17.04 21.98 18.20
C THR A 471 -16.29 22.12 19.53
N ASP A 472 -16.15 23.35 20.01
CA ASP A 472 -15.70 23.62 21.39
C ASP A 472 -16.90 23.50 22.34
N TYR A 473 -16.75 22.75 23.43
CA TYR A 473 -17.73 22.63 24.51
C TYR A 473 -17.18 23.16 25.82
N LEU A 474 -18.04 23.88 26.57
CA LEU A 474 -17.79 24.34 27.92
C LEU A 474 -18.93 23.83 28.80
N LEU A 475 -18.65 22.93 29.74
CA LEU A 475 -19.66 22.35 30.61
C LEU A 475 -19.41 22.77 32.05
N ASP A 476 -20.44 23.23 32.75
CA ASP A 476 -20.41 23.35 34.20
C ASP A 476 -21.12 22.15 34.82
N ILE A 477 -20.34 21.30 35.48
CA ILE A 477 -20.79 20.04 36.10
C ILE A 477 -20.81 20.22 37.61
N GLY A 478 -21.93 19.85 38.24
CA GLY A 478 -22.09 19.74 39.68
C GLY A 478 -21.71 18.36 40.16
N LEU A 479 -20.80 18.28 41.14
CA LEU A 479 -20.30 17.05 41.75
C LEU A 479 -20.84 16.93 43.18
N LYS A 480 -21.32 15.73 43.54
CA LYS A 480 -21.70 15.38 44.90
C LYS A 480 -21.14 14.01 45.31
N THR A 481 -20.76 13.90 46.58
CA THR A 481 -20.25 12.65 47.20
C THR A 481 -21.34 11.58 47.29
N SER A 482 -22.58 12.01 47.54
CA SER A 482 -23.78 11.18 47.64
C SER A 482 -24.99 12.03 47.24
N GLU A 483 -26.09 11.39 46.83
CA GLU A 483 -27.35 12.09 46.51
C GLU A 483 -27.87 12.93 47.68
N SER A 484 -27.61 12.48 48.92
CA SER A 484 -28.00 13.15 50.16
C SER A 484 -27.07 14.31 50.56
N SER A 485 -25.93 14.48 49.89
CA SER A 485 -25.01 15.58 50.19
C SER A 485 -25.62 16.92 49.77
N LYS A 486 -25.64 17.87 50.71
CA LYS A 486 -26.02 19.26 50.42
C LYS A 486 -24.90 20.06 49.75
N GLU A 487 -23.66 19.63 49.91
CA GLU A 487 -22.51 20.26 49.28
C GLU A 487 -22.39 19.81 47.83
N GLU A 488 -22.57 20.74 46.89
CA GLU A 488 -22.37 20.57 45.45
C GLU A 488 -21.17 21.41 45.01
N ILE A 489 -20.11 20.75 44.55
CA ILE A 489 -18.94 21.42 44.01
C ILE A 489 -19.17 21.60 42.51
N ARG A 490 -18.92 22.80 41.99
CA ARG A 490 -19.01 23.09 40.56
C ARG A 490 -17.65 23.00 39.92
N LYS A 491 -17.53 22.26 38.82
CA LYS A 491 -16.33 22.21 37.99
C LYS A 491 -16.68 22.52 36.55
N ARG A 492 -15.84 23.35 35.95
CA ARG A 492 -15.93 23.72 34.53
C ARG A 492 -14.99 22.83 33.75
N VAL A 493 -15.53 22.11 32.77
CA VAL A 493 -14.79 21.24 31.87
C VAL A 493 -14.82 21.83 30.46
N GLN A 494 -13.67 21.86 29.81
CA GLN A 494 -13.53 22.25 28.40
C GLN A 494 -13.28 20.99 27.58
N LEU A 495 -14.01 20.81 26.48
CA LEU A 495 -13.78 19.72 25.54
C LEU A 495 -13.76 20.26 24.12
N LEU A 496 -13.02 19.59 23.24
CA LEU A 496 -13.01 19.85 21.81
C LEU A 496 -13.38 18.57 21.08
N ARG A 497 -14.40 18.63 20.23
CA ARG A 497 -14.73 17.58 19.26
C ARG A 497 -14.23 18.04 17.89
N PRO A 498 -13.07 17.54 17.41
CA PRO A 498 -12.55 17.93 16.11
C PRO A 498 -13.40 17.34 14.98
N LEU A 499 -13.51 18.07 13.85
CA LEU A 499 -14.22 17.60 12.65
C LEU A 499 -13.47 16.50 11.90
N THR A 500 -12.15 16.48 12.04
CA THR A 500 -11.26 15.51 11.40
C THR A 500 -10.28 14.98 12.42
N VAL A 501 -10.09 13.66 12.45
CA VAL A 501 -8.93 13.07 13.12
C VAL A 501 -7.69 13.56 12.36
N LEU A 502 -6.71 14.10 13.10
CA LEU A 502 -5.46 14.53 12.49
C LEU A 502 -4.68 13.27 12.10
N GLU A 503 -4.89 12.79 10.88
CA GLU A 503 -4.15 11.67 10.34
C GLU A 503 -2.86 12.18 9.70
N SER A 504 -1.73 11.66 10.17
CA SER A 504 -0.46 11.83 9.47
C SER A 504 -0.49 10.96 8.21
N VAL A 505 -0.96 11.52 7.10
CA VAL A 505 -0.88 10.86 5.80
C VAL A 505 0.60 10.72 5.44
N HIS A 506 1.13 9.50 5.52
CA HIS A 506 2.46 9.21 5.01
C HIS A 506 2.40 9.39 3.49
N MET A 507 3.07 10.42 2.96
CA MET A 507 3.06 10.62 1.51
C MET A 507 3.76 9.43 0.86
N PRO A 508 3.03 8.57 0.10
CA PRO A 508 3.66 7.48 -0.63
C PRO A 508 4.64 8.07 -1.64
N HIS A 509 5.67 7.30 -1.97
CA HIS A 509 6.77 7.69 -2.86
C HIS A 509 6.28 8.57 -4.03
N PRO A 510 6.82 9.80 -4.19
CA PRO A 510 6.31 10.75 -5.18
C PRO A 510 6.59 10.23 -6.60
N THR A 511 5.59 9.64 -7.24
CA THR A 511 5.69 9.21 -8.65
C THR A 511 5.36 10.38 -9.58
N THR A 512 6.34 11.27 -9.74
CA THR A 512 6.18 12.54 -10.47
C THR A 512 5.85 12.39 -11.97
N GLN A 513 6.12 11.22 -12.56
CA GLN A 513 5.98 11.00 -14.00
C GLN A 513 4.68 10.30 -14.43
N ARG A 514 3.76 9.97 -13.51
CA ARG A 514 2.49 9.32 -13.87
C ARG A 514 1.58 10.27 -14.66
N GLY A 515 1.11 9.81 -15.81
CA GLY A 515 0.11 10.54 -16.61
C GLY A 515 -1.25 10.52 -15.93
N VAL A 516 -1.93 11.67 -15.90
CA VAL A 516 -3.27 11.81 -15.31
C VAL A 516 -4.32 11.66 -16.40
N TYR A 517 -5.29 10.76 -16.21
CA TYR A 517 -6.45 10.60 -17.08
C TYR A 517 -7.60 11.44 -16.55
N LEU A 518 -7.80 12.61 -17.14
CA LEU A 518 -8.84 13.56 -16.79
C LEU A 518 -10.16 13.14 -17.47
N VAL A 519 -11.10 12.63 -16.68
CA VAL A 519 -12.40 12.14 -17.17
C VAL A 519 -13.44 13.23 -16.98
N LEU A 520 -14.02 13.69 -18.08
CA LEU A 520 -14.99 14.79 -18.09
C LEU A 520 -16.35 14.30 -18.61
N PRO A 521 -17.36 14.10 -17.75
CA PRO A 521 -18.72 13.81 -18.18
C PRO A 521 -19.39 15.07 -18.74
N VAL A 522 -20.00 14.95 -19.92
CA VAL A 522 -20.68 16.05 -20.63
C VAL A 522 -22.12 15.63 -20.94
N ARG A 523 -23.10 16.45 -20.55
CA ARG A 523 -24.52 16.25 -20.85
C ARG A 523 -24.95 17.12 -22.04
N LYS A 524 -26.21 16.97 -22.46
CA LYS A 524 -26.78 17.61 -23.67
C LYS A 524 -26.64 19.15 -23.66
N ASN A 525 -26.86 19.80 -22.52
CA ASN A 525 -26.92 21.27 -22.42
C ASN A 525 -25.60 21.93 -21.98
N ASP A 526 -24.51 21.18 -21.94
CA ASP A 526 -23.26 21.61 -21.31
C ASP A 526 -22.25 22.28 -22.26
N ALA A 527 -22.61 22.53 -23.52
CA ALA A 527 -21.69 23.04 -24.55
C ALA A 527 -20.93 24.31 -24.13
N ARG A 528 -21.63 25.29 -23.51
CA ARG A 528 -20.99 26.52 -22.99
C ARG A 528 -20.05 26.26 -21.81
N ARG A 529 -20.38 25.30 -20.94
CA ARG A 529 -19.54 24.95 -19.79
C ARG A 529 -18.28 24.21 -20.26
N LEU A 530 -18.44 23.31 -21.24
CA LEU A 530 -17.33 22.61 -21.88
C LEU A 530 -16.32 23.58 -22.51
N GLU A 531 -16.80 24.64 -23.17
CA GLU A 531 -15.91 25.65 -23.74
C GLU A 531 -15.07 26.38 -22.69
N ARG A 532 -15.67 26.80 -21.56
CA ARG A 532 -14.94 27.39 -20.43
C ARG A 532 -13.91 26.42 -19.84
N PHE A 533 -14.31 25.16 -19.65
CA PHE A 533 -13.40 24.11 -19.17
C PHE A 533 -12.21 23.91 -20.11
N LEU A 534 -12.43 23.88 -21.43
CA LEU A 534 -11.37 23.71 -22.41
C LEU A 534 -10.39 24.90 -22.43
N GLN A 535 -10.85 26.12 -22.12
CA GLN A 535 -9.96 27.28 -21.94
C GLN A 535 -9.03 27.10 -20.73
N MET A 536 -9.58 26.62 -19.60
CA MET A 536 -8.81 26.31 -18.39
C MET A 536 -7.84 25.13 -18.63
N TYR A 537 -8.28 24.05 -19.27
CA TYR A 537 -7.41 22.93 -19.69
C TYR A 537 -6.30 23.38 -20.64
N GLN A 538 -6.58 24.32 -21.54
CA GLN A 538 -5.58 24.90 -22.43
C GLN A 538 -4.49 25.64 -21.63
N ALA A 539 -4.89 26.52 -20.71
CA ALA A 539 -3.95 27.32 -19.91
C ALA A 539 -3.11 26.44 -18.96
N ASN A 540 -3.75 25.48 -18.29
CA ASN A 540 -3.12 24.77 -17.17
C ASN A 540 -2.50 23.43 -17.55
N CYS A 541 -2.90 22.79 -18.66
CA CYS A 541 -2.35 21.50 -19.09
C CYS A 541 -1.60 21.58 -20.43
N LEU A 542 -2.19 22.23 -21.43
CA LEU A 542 -1.59 22.22 -22.77
C LEU A 542 -0.41 23.20 -22.92
N GLN A 543 -0.54 24.42 -22.41
CA GLN A 543 0.54 25.41 -22.50
C GLN A 543 1.73 25.06 -21.59
N THR A 544 1.46 24.41 -20.47
CA THR A 544 2.44 23.97 -19.48
C THR A 544 3.13 22.66 -19.84
N GLY A 545 2.57 21.89 -20.78
CA GLY A 545 3.15 20.62 -21.25
C GLY A 545 2.94 19.45 -20.30
N GLU A 546 1.96 19.55 -19.40
CA GLU A 546 1.65 18.52 -18.41
C GLU A 546 1.20 17.20 -19.05
N ASN A 547 1.64 16.06 -18.49
CA ASN A 547 1.24 14.73 -18.95
C ASN A 547 -0.20 14.41 -18.48
N VAL A 548 -1.19 15.00 -19.17
CA VAL A 548 -2.61 14.87 -18.86
C VAL A 548 -3.41 14.54 -20.13
N LEU A 549 -4.16 13.44 -20.10
CA LEU A 549 -5.03 13.02 -21.18
C LEU A 549 -6.48 13.33 -20.84
N LEU A 550 -7.15 14.14 -21.67
CA LEU A 550 -8.56 14.50 -21.48
C LEU A 550 -9.47 13.49 -22.18
N LEU A 551 -10.17 12.65 -21.40
CA LEU A 551 -11.20 11.74 -21.87
C LEU A 551 -12.58 12.36 -21.67
N THR A 552 -13.23 12.77 -22.75
CA THR A 552 -14.59 13.32 -22.68
C THR A 552 -15.64 12.21 -22.77
N VAL A 553 -16.58 12.15 -21.83
CA VAL A 553 -17.64 11.15 -21.80
C VAL A 553 -19.00 11.80 -22.03
N PHE A 554 -19.56 11.63 -23.23
CA PHE A 554 -20.90 12.09 -23.55
C PHE A 554 -21.95 11.16 -22.94
N VAL A 555 -22.67 11.66 -21.94
CA VAL A 555 -23.70 10.87 -21.25
C VAL A 555 -25.05 11.16 -21.86
N ASN A 556 -25.61 10.17 -22.56
CA ASN A 556 -26.96 10.21 -23.09
C ASN A 556 -27.93 9.57 -22.10
N MET A 557 -28.81 10.39 -21.51
CA MET A 557 -29.89 9.90 -20.67
C MET A 557 -31.02 9.40 -21.58
N ARG A 558 -31.36 8.11 -21.48
CA ARG A 558 -32.46 7.54 -22.27
C ARG A 558 -33.80 8.03 -21.73
N ASP A 559 -34.25 9.21 -22.14
CA ASP A 559 -35.64 9.59 -21.99
C ASP A 559 -36.49 8.79 -22.98
N SER A 560 -37.55 8.17 -22.48
CA SER A 560 -38.46 7.27 -23.18
C SER A 560 -39.29 7.92 -24.30
N SER A 561 -38.99 9.17 -24.70
CA SER A 561 -39.82 9.97 -25.60
C SER A 561 -39.17 10.43 -26.92
N ILE A 562 -37.90 10.12 -27.21
CA ILE A 562 -37.26 10.65 -28.43
C ILE A 562 -36.78 9.54 -29.37
N LYS A 563 -37.63 9.23 -30.37
CA LYS A 563 -37.23 8.60 -31.63
C LYS A 563 -36.67 9.68 -32.56
N SER A 564 -35.44 10.12 -32.34
CA SER A 564 -34.73 10.95 -33.32
C SER A 564 -33.27 10.51 -33.43
N LYS A 565 -32.81 10.29 -34.67
CA LYS A 565 -31.40 10.14 -35.06
C LYS A 565 -30.69 11.50 -35.12
N ASP A 566 -31.15 12.52 -34.39
CA ASP A 566 -30.43 13.77 -34.29
C ASP A 566 -29.15 13.59 -33.47
N ASN A 567 -28.06 14.21 -33.92
CA ASN A 567 -26.80 14.24 -33.21
C ASN A 567 -26.94 15.10 -31.94
N ILE A 568 -27.46 14.51 -30.85
CA ILE A 568 -27.76 15.17 -29.56
C ILE A 568 -26.56 15.98 -29.00
N PHE A 569 -25.32 15.61 -29.38
CA PHE A 569 -24.08 16.26 -28.95
C PHE A 569 -23.32 16.96 -30.10
N ALA A 570 -23.99 17.36 -31.18
CA ALA A 570 -23.34 17.98 -32.34
C ALA A 570 -22.51 19.22 -31.96
N ASP A 571 -23.07 20.11 -31.14
CA ASP A 571 -22.40 21.35 -30.73
C ASP A 571 -21.15 21.06 -29.91
N SER A 572 -21.25 20.20 -28.89
CA SER A 572 -20.10 19.79 -28.07
C SER A 572 -19.05 19.03 -28.86
N LYS A 573 -19.46 18.17 -29.81
CA LYS A 573 -18.53 17.48 -30.73
C LYS A 573 -17.84 18.45 -31.68
N ALA A 574 -18.53 19.48 -32.16
CA ALA A 574 -17.94 20.53 -32.99
C ALA A 574 -16.88 21.33 -32.22
N ILE A 575 -17.15 21.67 -30.96
CA ILE A 575 -16.17 22.34 -30.07
C ILE A 575 -14.93 21.48 -29.88
N LEU A 576 -15.08 20.19 -29.56
CA LEU A 576 -13.95 19.26 -29.42
C LEU A 576 -13.17 19.09 -30.73
N THR A 577 -13.86 19.06 -31.87
CA THR A 577 -13.22 18.92 -33.18
C THR A 577 -12.38 20.15 -33.51
N LYS A 578 -12.93 21.36 -33.30
CA LYS A 578 -12.17 22.62 -33.42
C LYS A 578 -10.95 22.64 -32.50
N PHE A 579 -11.11 22.14 -31.27
CA PHE A 579 -10.01 22.07 -30.30
C PHE A 579 -8.92 21.08 -30.73
N LYS A 580 -9.31 19.93 -31.27
CA LYS A 580 -8.40 18.90 -31.81
C LYS A 580 -7.64 19.38 -33.05
N GLU A 581 -8.29 20.16 -33.91
CA GLU A 581 -7.65 20.79 -35.07
C GLU A 581 -6.59 21.82 -34.64
N LYS A 582 -6.90 22.62 -33.61
CA LYS A 582 -5.98 23.62 -33.04
C LYS A 582 -4.77 22.98 -32.37
N TYR A 583 -4.97 21.87 -31.64
CA TYR A 583 -3.92 21.18 -30.90
C TYR A 583 -3.75 19.73 -31.38
N LYS A 584 -3.20 19.56 -32.60
CA LYS A 584 -2.99 18.24 -33.23
C LYS A 584 -2.14 17.27 -32.40
N TRP A 585 -1.29 17.80 -31.51
CA TRP A 585 -0.43 17.00 -30.66
C TRP A 585 -1.14 16.46 -29.41
N ALA A 586 -2.21 17.14 -28.94
CA ALA A 586 -3.01 16.76 -27.79
C ALA A 586 -4.02 15.67 -28.15
N GLN A 587 -4.16 14.67 -27.28
CA GLN A 587 -5.11 13.58 -27.47
C GLN A 587 -6.36 13.85 -26.64
N VAL A 588 -7.49 14.09 -27.32
CA VAL A 588 -8.79 14.32 -26.69
C VAL A 588 -9.77 13.26 -27.19
N PRO A 589 -9.66 11.99 -26.73
CA PRO A 589 -10.64 10.97 -27.06
C PRO A 589 -12.00 11.29 -26.42
N TRP A 590 -13.06 10.89 -27.11
CA TRP A 590 -14.41 10.94 -26.54
C TRP A 590 -15.11 9.59 -26.66
N ILE A 591 -15.97 9.30 -25.68
CA ILE A 591 -16.84 8.12 -25.67
C ILE A 591 -18.29 8.55 -25.46
N GLN A 592 -19.24 7.81 -26.00
CA GLN A 592 -20.67 8.05 -25.79
C GLN A 592 -21.24 6.89 -24.97
N VAL A 593 -21.92 7.21 -23.87
CA VAL A 593 -22.51 6.25 -22.94
C VAL A 593 -24.00 6.50 -22.83
N GLY A 594 -24.80 5.47 -23.09
CA GLY A 594 -26.24 5.51 -22.88
C GLY A 594 -26.59 4.93 -21.51
N ALA A 595 -27.11 5.76 -20.60
CA ALA A 595 -27.51 5.32 -19.26
C ALA A 595 -28.98 5.64 -18.96
N LYS A 596 -29.64 4.80 -18.17
CA LYS A 596 -31.00 5.05 -17.68
C LYS A 596 -31.01 6.10 -16.56
N GLN A 597 -29.96 6.11 -15.73
CA GLN A 597 -29.74 7.07 -14.64
C GLN A 597 -28.26 7.47 -14.62
N TYR A 598 -27.98 8.74 -14.30
CA TYR A 598 -26.60 9.22 -14.13
C TYR A 598 -26.10 8.86 -12.73
N SER A 599 -25.02 8.08 -12.65
CA SER A 599 -24.23 7.96 -11.42
C SER A 599 -22.74 8.06 -11.77
N SER A 600 -21.99 8.78 -10.92
CA SER A 600 -20.53 8.90 -11.05
C SER A 600 -19.85 7.53 -10.97
N ARG A 601 -20.39 6.62 -10.15
CA ARG A 601 -19.90 5.25 -9.99
C ARG A 601 -20.03 4.43 -11.29
N LEU A 602 -21.19 4.46 -11.93
CA LEU A 602 -21.41 3.73 -13.20
C LEU A 602 -20.54 4.30 -14.33
N LEU A 603 -20.30 5.61 -14.33
CA LEU A 603 -19.36 6.24 -15.26
C LEU A 603 -17.93 5.73 -15.04
N LEU A 604 -17.48 5.68 -13.78
CA LEU A 604 -16.16 5.18 -13.43
C LEU A 604 -16.00 3.72 -13.83
N ASP A 605 -16.98 2.85 -13.57
CA ASP A 605 -16.92 1.43 -13.97
C ASP A 605 -16.74 1.27 -15.49
N ILE A 606 -17.41 2.09 -16.30
CA ILE A 606 -17.29 2.03 -17.77
C ILE A 606 -15.93 2.56 -18.23
N VAL A 607 -15.40 3.57 -17.55
CA VAL A 607 -14.14 4.21 -17.92
C VAL A 607 -12.94 3.36 -17.47
N THR A 608 -12.98 2.74 -16.29
CA THR A 608 -11.92 1.86 -15.78
C THR A 608 -11.72 0.64 -16.68
N MET A 609 -12.80 0.09 -17.28
CA MET A 609 -12.68 -0.96 -18.30
C MET A 609 -11.89 -0.53 -19.55
N LYS A 610 -11.78 0.78 -19.82
CA LYS A 610 -11.08 1.33 -20.98
C LYS A 610 -9.71 1.91 -20.65
N LEU A 611 -9.32 1.95 -19.38
CA LEU A 611 -8.05 2.52 -18.95
C LEU A 611 -7.11 1.42 -18.43
N PRO A 612 -5.77 1.64 -18.45
CA PRO A 612 -4.82 0.72 -17.83
C PRO A 612 -5.10 0.51 -16.34
N VAL A 613 -4.71 -0.67 -15.81
CA VAL A 613 -4.90 -1.03 -14.39
C VAL A 613 -4.19 -0.07 -13.42
N SER A 614 -3.09 0.55 -13.85
CA SER A 614 -2.31 1.56 -13.08
C SER A 614 -2.59 3.01 -13.50
N ALA A 615 -3.74 3.28 -14.13
CA ALA A 615 -4.10 4.63 -14.56
C ALA A 615 -4.52 5.52 -13.37
N LEU A 616 -3.88 6.69 -13.24
CA LEU A 616 -4.34 7.73 -12.32
C LEU A 616 -5.55 8.45 -12.93
N ILE A 617 -6.75 8.18 -12.42
CA ILE A 617 -8.00 8.73 -12.92
C ILE A 617 -8.40 9.95 -12.10
N PHE A 618 -8.61 11.09 -12.76
CA PHE A 618 -9.18 12.28 -12.14
C PHE A 618 -10.56 12.56 -12.74
N LEU A 619 -11.62 12.29 -11.98
CA LEU A 619 -12.99 12.58 -12.39
C LEU A 619 -13.32 14.04 -12.09
N ALA A 620 -13.48 14.84 -13.14
CA ALA A 620 -13.70 16.28 -13.04
C ALA A 620 -15.15 16.66 -13.37
N ASN A 621 -15.65 17.72 -12.73
CA ASN A 621 -16.88 18.40 -13.14
C ASN A 621 -16.56 19.54 -14.12
N LEU A 622 -17.55 19.95 -14.92
CA LEU A 622 -17.38 21.03 -15.92
C LEU A 622 -17.10 22.41 -15.34
N ASP A 623 -17.45 22.63 -14.07
CA ASP A 623 -17.30 23.92 -13.38
C ASP A 623 -16.06 23.95 -12.45
N ILE A 624 -15.18 22.93 -12.51
CA ILE A 624 -13.95 22.89 -11.71
C ILE A 624 -12.89 23.84 -12.27
N ASP A 625 -12.11 24.45 -11.39
CA ASP A 625 -10.88 25.15 -11.71
C ASP A 625 -9.73 24.54 -10.90
N PHE A 626 -8.65 24.18 -11.58
CA PHE A 626 -7.49 23.54 -10.93
C PHE A 626 -6.19 24.07 -11.49
N THR A 627 -5.15 24.11 -10.66
CA THR A 627 -3.81 24.57 -11.02
C THR A 627 -2.87 23.40 -11.32
N VAL A 628 -1.72 23.68 -11.95
CA VAL A 628 -0.65 22.69 -12.16
C VAL A 628 -0.20 22.06 -10.82
N ASN A 629 -0.09 22.87 -9.77
CA ASN A 629 0.28 22.41 -8.43
C ASN A 629 -0.74 21.43 -7.83
N PHE A 630 -2.02 21.57 -8.17
CA PHE A 630 -3.04 20.61 -7.77
C PHE A 630 -2.80 19.25 -8.43
N LEU A 631 -2.59 19.22 -9.75
CA LEU A 631 -2.26 17.96 -10.47
C LEU A 631 -0.98 17.31 -9.95
N GLY A 632 0.04 18.11 -9.62
CA GLY A 632 1.26 17.63 -8.98
C GLY A 632 0.99 16.93 -7.64
N ARG A 633 0.13 17.52 -6.80
CA ARG A 633 -0.29 16.92 -5.52
C ARG A 633 -1.10 15.64 -5.71
N CYS A 634 -1.98 15.59 -6.71
CA CYS A 634 -2.70 14.35 -7.05
C CYS A 634 -1.74 13.21 -7.42
N ARG A 635 -0.67 13.49 -8.18
CA ARG A 635 0.35 12.48 -8.53
C ARG A 635 1.13 11.99 -7.32
N MET A 636 1.42 12.88 -6.36
CA MET A 636 2.19 12.53 -5.16
C MET A 636 1.38 11.73 -4.16
N ASN A 637 0.08 12.01 -4.04
CA ASN A 637 -0.75 11.43 -2.98
C ASN A 637 -1.57 10.22 -3.44
N ALA A 638 -1.60 9.89 -4.73
CA ALA A 638 -2.37 8.74 -5.22
C ALA A 638 -1.61 7.42 -5.09
N VAL A 639 -2.23 6.46 -4.40
CA VAL A 639 -1.76 5.07 -4.24
C VAL A 639 -2.47 4.17 -5.25
N ASP A 640 -1.76 3.19 -5.82
CA ASP A 640 -2.37 2.21 -6.72
C ASP A 640 -3.42 1.37 -5.97
N GLY A 641 -4.64 1.32 -6.51
CA GLY A 641 -5.75 0.56 -5.93
C GLY A 641 -6.60 1.33 -4.91
N ASP A 642 -6.21 2.56 -4.55
CA ASP A 642 -6.89 3.35 -3.52
C ASP A 642 -7.73 4.50 -4.13
N GLN A 643 -8.85 4.85 -3.49
CA GLN A 643 -9.76 5.92 -3.97
C GLN A 643 -9.88 7.05 -2.96
N ALA A 644 -9.35 8.23 -3.30
CA ALA A 644 -9.59 9.46 -2.55
C ALA A 644 -10.83 10.18 -3.11
N SER A 645 -11.90 10.29 -2.32
CA SER A 645 -13.09 11.07 -2.67
C SER A 645 -13.14 12.35 -1.84
N GLU A 646 -12.70 13.47 -2.40
CA GLU A 646 -12.96 14.78 -1.82
C GLU A 646 -14.40 15.17 -2.20
N LYS A 647 -15.33 15.10 -1.23
CA LYS A 647 -16.67 15.69 -1.41
C LYS A 647 -16.49 17.20 -1.35
N SER A 648 -16.60 17.87 -2.49
CA SER A 648 -16.90 19.30 -2.51
C SER A 648 -18.38 19.45 -2.11
N ASP A 649 -18.63 19.83 -0.86
CA ASP A 649 -19.96 20.26 -0.41
C ASP A 649 -20.34 21.63 -1.01
#